data_AF-A0A8B7STE4-F1
#
_entry.id   AF-A0A8B7STE4-F1
#
_cell.length_a   1.000
_cell.length_b   1.000
_cell.length_c   1.000
_cell.angle_alpha   90.00
_cell.angle_beta   90.00
_cell.angle_gamma   90.00
#
_symmetry.space_group_name_H-M   'P 1'
#
loop_
_entity.id
_entity.type
_entity.pdbx_description
1 polymer ?
#
loop_
_entity_poly.entity_id
_entity_poly.type
_entity_poly.pdbx_seq_one_letter_code
_entity_poly.pdbx_strand_id
1 'polypeptide(L)'
;MRKVQPSALEHRECCSWPRLWERRSCFHQNKAVYCFGIIHLDSHNLEGLSNFQQDQKISFIQQISAEDLQMAGHYIYVDTSFAKQGEKAVLLSSDLQVEEWSCLRLVYQIAAPSGPASDSSRLNLYLRFEDESFDRLLWTATEHSDSWLIASLDLQNSSKKFKILIEGVLGQGNTASIALFEIKMTTGYCIECDFEENHLCGFVNRWNPNVNWFVGGGTVQNSHSILPQDHTFQNEMGHYMYVDAVYVKHFQEVAQLISPMTTAPMSGCLSFYYQLQQGNDVFSLYTLDVTGLYEEIWKTNSPGHPAWNLAEVEFSAPYPMEVIFEVAFNGPKGGYVALDDIAFSPVHCQNQTKLPFSALEASCDFEEDLCNFYQDKEGPGWNRVKVKPNMYRAGDHTSGLGYYLLANTKYTSQPGYIGRLYGPSLPGNLQYCLRFYYAIYGFFKMSDTLAVYIFEENHVVQEKIWSVLESPRGVWMQAEITFKKPMSTKVVFMSLCKSFWDCGLVALDDITIELGSCWFPKKLPPTPGECTFDQDECAFTQERRNRSSWHRRRGETPTSYTGPKGDHTTGVGYYMYIEASHMVYGQKAHLLSGPLRGVTGKHCLTFFYHMYGAGTGLLSVYLKKEGNSKGSLLWRRKGEQSISWLRALVEYSSERQHQIIFEAMRGVSIRSDIAIDDIKFQAGSCADMEDVTQQSSGYSEDLNEVEY
;
A
#
# COMPACT_ATOMS: atom_id res chain seq x y z
N MET A 1 -85.09 -3.37 18.82
CA MET A 1 -84.20 -3.51 17.65
C MET A 1 -83.19 -4.63 17.95
N ARG A 2 -82.98 -5.51 16.98
CA ARG A 2 -82.14 -6.74 16.97
C ARG A 2 -81.55 -6.77 15.54
N LYS A 3 -80.39 -7.34 15.20
CA LYS A 3 -79.55 -8.36 15.84
C LYS A 3 -78.12 -8.28 15.22
N VAL A 4 -77.08 -8.46 16.05
CA VAL A 4 -75.96 -9.44 15.88
C VAL A 4 -74.97 -9.34 14.69
N GLN A 5 -73.68 -9.24 15.06
CA GLN A 5 -72.43 -9.51 14.32
C GLN A 5 -72.30 -11.01 13.94
N PRO A 6 -71.47 -11.42 12.95
CA PRO A 6 -70.07 -11.77 13.28
C PRO A 6 -69.06 -11.59 12.13
N SER A 7 -67.86 -12.16 12.33
CA SER A 7 -66.59 -11.97 11.63
C SER A 7 -66.16 -13.08 10.65
N ALA A 8 -65.27 -12.69 9.72
CA ALA A 8 -64.13 -13.45 9.14
C ALA A 8 -64.33 -14.58 8.09
N LEU A 9 -63.28 -14.72 7.24
CA LEU A 9 -62.96 -15.76 6.22
C LEU A 9 -63.87 -15.76 4.96
N GLU A 10 -63.39 -15.87 3.72
CA GLU A 10 -62.58 -16.95 3.10
C GLU A 10 -61.81 -16.56 1.81
N HIS A 11 -61.04 -17.52 1.26
CA HIS A 11 -60.24 -17.45 0.02
C HIS A 11 -60.99 -17.90 -1.27
N ARG A 12 -60.31 -17.68 -2.42
CA ARG A 12 -60.26 -18.46 -3.69
C ARG A 12 -60.96 -17.93 -4.95
N GLU A 13 -60.09 -17.78 -5.97
CA GLU A 13 -60.22 -18.23 -7.37
C GLU A 13 -61.50 -17.92 -8.19
N CYS A 14 -61.31 -17.19 -9.29
CA CYS A 14 -61.95 -17.57 -10.55
C CYS A 14 -61.17 -17.06 -11.78
N CYS A 15 -60.81 -17.99 -12.69
CA CYS A 15 -60.18 -17.70 -13.97
C CYS A 15 -61.16 -17.11 -14.99
N SER A 16 -60.70 -16.21 -15.86
CA SER A 16 -61.18 -16.17 -17.25
C SER A 16 -60.19 -15.48 -18.20
N TRP A 17 -59.89 -16.15 -19.32
CA TRP A 17 -59.16 -15.61 -20.48
C TRP A 17 -60.16 -15.03 -21.50
N PRO A 18 -59.70 -14.19 -22.45
CA PRO A 18 -59.55 -14.73 -23.82
C PRO A 18 -58.22 -14.37 -24.50
N ARG A 19 -57.84 -15.19 -25.50
CA ARG A 19 -56.65 -15.02 -26.37
C ARG A 19 -56.98 -14.15 -27.60
N LEU A 20 -56.00 -13.41 -28.12
CA LEU A 20 -55.47 -13.53 -29.50
C LEU A 20 -54.29 -12.56 -29.77
N TRP A 21 -53.44 -12.90 -30.75
CA TRP A 21 -52.21 -12.18 -31.17
C TRP A 21 -52.54 -10.93 -32.02
N GLU A 22 -51.69 -9.90 -32.25
CA GLU A 22 -50.37 -9.95 -32.90
C GLU A 22 -49.60 -8.58 -32.83
N ARG A 23 -48.39 -8.52 -33.42
CA ARG A 23 -47.37 -7.44 -33.27
C ARG A 23 -47.70 -6.10 -33.93
N ARG A 24 -47.26 -4.98 -33.31
CA ARG A 24 -46.45 -3.91 -33.94
C ARG A 24 -45.90 -2.89 -32.92
N SER A 25 -44.69 -2.40 -33.18
CA SER A 25 -43.95 -1.44 -32.33
C SER A 25 -44.37 0.02 -32.55
N CYS A 26 -44.37 0.84 -31.49
CA CYS A 26 -43.99 2.26 -31.51
C CYS A 26 -43.60 2.73 -30.10
N PHE A 27 -42.81 3.80 -30.01
CA PHE A 27 -41.97 4.15 -28.86
C PHE A 27 -42.47 5.40 -28.08
N HIS A 28 -41.85 5.67 -26.92
CA HIS A 28 -41.89 6.92 -26.11
C HIS A 28 -43.17 7.21 -25.29
N GLN A 29 -43.11 7.72 -24.04
CA GLN A 29 -41.96 8.01 -23.15
C GLN A 29 -42.38 8.08 -21.65
N ASN A 30 -41.39 8.30 -20.77
CA ASN A 30 -41.49 8.71 -19.36
C ASN A 30 -41.78 7.60 -18.32
N LYS A 31 -40.70 6.90 -17.93
CA LYS A 31 -40.46 6.57 -16.52
C LYS A 31 -39.10 7.12 -16.10
N ALA A 32 -39.04 7.60 -14.87
CA ALA A 32 -37.85 8.17 -14.26
C ALA A 32 -37.24 7.14 -13.29
N VAL A 33 -35.91 7.11 -13.19
CA VAL A 33 -35.16 6.13 -12.39
C VAL A 33 -33.97 6.86 -11.78
N TYR A 34 -33.86 6.90 -10.45
CA TYR A 34 -32.68 7.38 -9.74
C TYR A 34 -31.87 6.15 -9.29
N CYS A 35 -30.59 6.06 -9.65
CA CYS A 35 -29.73 4.99 -9.15
C CYS A 35 -29.29 5.30 -7.71
N PHE A 36 -29.55 4.38 -6.78
CA PHE A 36 -29.00 4.40 -5.43
C PHE A 36 -27.94 3.31 -5.29
N GLY A 37 -26.78 3.66 -4.73
CA GLY A 37 -25.96 2.69 -4.01
C GLY A 37 -26.49 2.59 -2.59
N ILE A 38 -26.78 1.39 -2.11
CA ILE A 38 -26.90 1.14 -0.67
C ILE A 38 -25.51 0.72 -0.21
N ILE A 39 -24.94 1.43 0.75
CA ILE A 39 -23.88 0.88 1.59
C ILE A 39 -24.60 0.19 2.74
N HIS A 40 -24.49 -1.12 2.83
CA HIS A 40 -24.94 -1.84 4.01
C HIS A 40 -23.89 -1.67 5.12
N LEU A 41 -24.35 -1.09 6.23
CA LEU A 41 -23.61 -0.88 7.48
C LEU A 41 -24.31 -1.71 8.56
N ASP A 42 -23.57 -2.57 9.26
CA ASP A 42 -24.11 -3.38 10.34
C ASP A 42 -24.21 -2.60 11.67
N SER A 43 -25.12 -3.05 12.53
CA SER A 43 -26.05 -2.18 13.29
C SER A 43 -25.52 -1.55 14.60
N HIS A 44 -24.20 -1.39 14.77
CA HIS A 44 -23.62 -0.90 16.02
C HIS A 44 -22.78 0.39 15.97
N ASN A 45 -22.50 0.94 14.79
CA ASN A 45 -21.96 2.30 14.65
C ASN A 45 -22.47 2.98 13.37
N LEU A 46 -22.58 4.31 13.39
CA LEU A 46 -23.10 5.20 12.33
C LEU A 46 -24.64 5.32 12.23
N GLU A 47 -25.23 6.24 13.03
CA GLU A 47 -26.55 6.79 12.73
C GLU A 47 -26.51 7.68 11.46
N GLY A 48 -26.92 7.08 10.33
CA GLY A 48 -27.38 7.77 9.14
C GLY A 48 -26.29 8.20 8.15
N LEU A 49 -26.50 7.85 6.87
CA LEU A 49 -26.33 8.70 5.68
C LEU A 49 -26.50 7.86 4.40
N SER A 50 -27.56 8.13 3.63
CA SER A 50 -27.77 7.57 2.28
C SER A 50 -27.77 8.69 1.23
N ASN A 51 -26.62 9.35 1.04
CA ASN A 51 -26.44 10.40 0.05
C ASN A 51 -25.05 10.30 -0.62
N PHE A 52 -25.00 9.64 -1.77
CA PHE A 52 -23.89 9.77 -2.71
C PHE A 52 -24.05 11.07 -3.51
N GLN A 53 -23.13 12.02 -3.37
CA GLN A 53 -23.17 13.28 -4.14
C GLN A 53 -22.47 13.11 -5.49
N GLN A 54 -23.22 13.25 -6.59
CA GLN A 54 -22.68 13.30 -7.94
C GLN A 54 -22.01 14.67 -8.16
N ASP A 55 -20.68 14.68 -8.24
CA ASP A 55 -19.92 15.92 -8.44
C ASP A 55 -20.24 16.54 -9.82
N GLN A 56 -20.29 17.88 -9.88
CA GLN A 56 -21.03 18.61 -10.92
C GLN A 56 -20.44 18.51 -12.34
N LYS A 57 -20.74 17.44 -13.10
CA LYS A 57 -20.66 17.49 -14.58
C LYS A 57 -21.48 16.50 -15.44
N ILE A 58 -22.49 15.82 -14.89
CA ILE A 58 -23.60 15.28 -15.70
C ILE A 58 -24.92 15.81 -15.15
N SER A 59 -25.73 16.43 -16.01
CA SER A 59 -27.00 17.07 -15.64
C SER A 59 -28.18 16.12 -15.83
N PHE A 60 -29.10 16.13 -14.86
CA PHE A 60 -30.38 15.43 -14.84
C PHE A 60 -30.32 13.89 -14.78
N ILE A 61 -30.47 13.34 -13.58
CA ILE A 61 -31.33 12.17 -13.41
C ILE A 61 -32.45 12.50 -12.42
N GLN A 62 -33.67 12.28 -12.91
CA GLN A 62 -34.87 12.43 -12.08
C GLN A 62 -35.11 11.13 -11.31
N GLN A 63 -34.69 11.17 -10.03
CA GLN A 63 -35.48 10.53 -7.35
C GLN A 63 -36.64 9.51 -6.90
N ILE A 64 -36.26 8.30 -6.50
CA ILE A 64 -37.12 7.27 -5.92
C ILE A 64 -36.83 7.22 -4.41
N SER A 65 -37.80 6.81 -3.61
CA SER A 65 -37.67 6.70 -2.14
C SER A 65 -37.05 5.37 -1.72
N ALA A 66 -36.39 5.35 -0.56
CA ALA A 66 -35.61 4.20 -0.06
C ALA A 66 -36.42 2.93 0.24
N GLU A 67 -37.76 2.98 0.28
CA GLU A 67 -38.62 1.86 0.66
C GLU A 67 -38.82 0.81 -0.46
N ASP A 68 -38.49 1.12 -1.73
CA ASP A 68 -38.68 0.20 -2.87
C ASP A 68 -37.52 -0.79 -3.10
N LEU A 69 -36.42 -0.71 -2.34
CA LEU A 69 -35.17 -1.43 -2.63
C LEU A 69 -35.11 -2.90 -2.14
N GLN A 70 -36.11 -3.37 -1.39
CA GLN A 70 -35.98 -4.62 -0.61
C GLN A 70 -36.33 -5.94 -1.35
N MET A 71 -36.71 -5.91 -2.64
CA MET A 71 -37.19 -7.12 -3.35
C MET A 71 -36.76 -7.30 -4.82
N ALA A 72 -35.77 -6.55 -5.33
CA ALA A 72 -35.23 -6.79 -6.68
C ALA A 72 -33.74 -6.42 -6.76
N GLY A 73 -32.90 -7.38 -7.15
CA GLY A 73 -31.46 -7.19 -7.32
C GLY A 73 -31.12 -6.23 -8.46
N HIS A 74 -30.94 -4.96 -8.14
CA HIS A 74 -30.40 -3.94 -9.04
C HIS A 74 -28.88 -3.86 -8.86
N TYR A 75 -28.16 -3.55 -9.93
CA TYR A 75 -26.73 -3.24 -9.89
C TYR A 75 -26.48 -1.90 -10.58
N ILE A 76 -25.42 -1.21 -10.17
CA ILE A 76 -24.96 0.03 -10.81
C ILE A 76 -23.98 -0.36 -11.91
N TYR A 77 -24.08 0.22 -13.10
CA TYR A 77 -23.08 0.01 -14.14
C TYR A 77 -22.80 1.28 -14.96
N VAL A 78 -21.63 1.33 -15.56
CA VAL A 78 -21.26 2.28 -16.60
C VAL A 78 -20.84 1.51 -17.85
N ASP A 79 -21.25 1.99 -19.02
CA ASP A 79 -20.84 1.43 -20.31
C ASP A 79 -20.51 2.51 -21.34
N THR A 80 -19.98 2.06 -22.47
CA THR A 80 -19.60 2.90 -23.63
C THR A 80 -20.76 3.60 -24.34
N SER A 81 -22.02 3.39 -23.93
CA SER A 81 -23.19 4.13 -24.44
C SER A 81 -23.45 5.43 -23.67
N PHE A 82 -23.07 5.49 -22.39
CA PHE A 82 -23.24 6.66 -21.53
C PHE A 82 -21.98 7.52 -21.39
N ALA A 83 -20.79 6.90 -21.41
CA ALA A 83 -19.51 7.57 -21.24
C ALA A 83 -18.62 7.39 -22.48
N LYS A 84 -17.97 8.48 -22.93
CA LYS A 84 -17.00 8.41 -24.03
C LYS A 84 -15.71 7.73 -23.56
N GLN A 85 -14.95 7.24 -24.53
CA GLN A 85 -13.61 6.69 -24.33
C GLN A 85 -12.72 7.62 -23.45
N GLY A 86 -12.26 7.11 -22.31
CA GLY A 86 -11.45 7.86 -21.34
C GLY A 86 -12.23 8.78 -20.39
N GLU A 87 -13.55 8.88 -20.49
CA GLU A 87 -14.38 9.49 -19.45
C GLU A 87 -14.45 8.58 -18.21
N LYS A 88 -14.58 9.21 -17.04
CA LYS A 88 -14.50 8.55 -15.72
C LYS A 88 -15.87 8.60 -15.06
N ALA A 89 -16.41 7.45 -14.68
CA ALA A 89 -17.56 7.39 -13.78
C ALA A 89 -17.05 7.34 -12.34
N VAL A 90 -17.58 8.22 -11.49
CA VAL A 90 -17.13 8.36 -10.10
C VAL A 90 -18.33 8.23 -9.16
N LEU A 91 -18.22 7.32 -8.21
CA LEU A 91 -19.16 7.10 -7.12
C LEU A 91 -18.48 7.50 -5.81
N LEU A 92 -19.04 8.48 -5.09
CA LEU A 92 -18.44 9.08 -3.89
C LEU A 92 -19.39 8.93 -2.69
N SER A 93 -18.92 8.24 -1.64
CA SER A 93 -19.71 7.99 -0.42
C SER A 93 -20.04 9.27 0.36
N SER A 94 -20.90 9.14 1.36
CA SER A 94 -20.97 10.07 2.49
C SER A 94 -19.65 10.14 3.26
N ASP A 95 -19.52 11.12 4.15
CA ASP A 95 -18.46 11.17 5.14
C ASP A 95 -18.56 9.96 6.08
N LEU A 96 -17.47 9.18 6.16
CA LEU A 96 -17.30 8.01 7.02
C LEU A 96 -16.25 8.30 8.08
N GLN A 97 -16.38 7.64 9.23
CA GLN A 97 -15.44 7.66 10.35
C GLN A 97 -15.35 6.22 10.88
N VAL A 98 -14.13 5.74 11.11
CA VAL A 98 -13.85 4.31 11.33
C VAL A 98 -13.00 4.19 12.59
N GLU A 99 -13.67 4.05 13.73
CA GLU A 99 -13.03 4.06 15.05
C GLU A 99 -12.31 2.74 15.38
N GLU A 100 -12.77 1.64 14.75
CA GLU A 100 -12.23 0.29 14.83
C GLU A 100 -11.95 -0.24 13.42
N TRP A 101 -11.23 -1.36 13.28
CA TRP A 101 -10.98 -1.95 11.95
C TRP A 101 -12.28 -2.31 11.23
N SER A 102 -12.28 -2.21 9.89
CA SER A 102 -13.44 -2.54 9.07
C SER A 102 -13.05 -3.23 7.77
N CYS A 103 -13.81 -4.23 7.35
CA CYS A 103 -13.67 -4.83 6.02
C CYS A 103 -14.61 -4.15 5.02
N LEU A 104 -14.06 -3.70 3.90
CA LEU A 104 -14.82 -3.24 2.74
C LEU A 104 -14.85 -4.36 1.69
N ARG A 105 -16.04 -4.93 1.43
CA ARG A 105 -16.28 -5.95 0.40
C ARG A 105 -16.98 -5.32 -0.81
N LEU A 106 -16.44 -5.59 -1.99
CA LEU A 106 -16.91 -5.06 -3.27
C LEU A 106 -17.18 -6.22 -4.24
N VAL A 107 -18.45 -6.39 -4.65
CA VAL A 107 -18.83 -7.35 -5.69
C VAL A 107 -18.95 -6.61 -7.02
N TYR A 108 -18.05 -6.90 -7.97
CA TYR A 108 -17.88 -6.13 -9.20
C TYR A 108 -17.71 -7.02 -10.44
N GLN A 109 -17.88 -6.43 -11.61
CA GLN A 109 -17.63 -7.07 -12.90
C GLN A 109 -16.99 -6.06 -13.85
N ILE A 110 -15.93 -6.47 -14.55
CA ILE A 110 -15.35 -5.71 -15.67
C ILE A 110 -15.50 -6.57 -16.93
N ALA A 111 -16.40 -6.16 -17.83
CA ALA A 111 -16.57 -6.79 -19.13
C ALA A 111 -15.94 -5.89 -20.21
N ALA A 112 -14.93 -6.42 -20.91
CA ALA A 112 -14.29 -5.70 -22.01
C ALA A 112 -13.81 -6.69 -23.08
N PRO A 113 -13.84 -6.32 -24.38
CA PRO A 113 -13.23 -7.13 -25.43
C PRO A 113 -11.71 -7.19 -25.23
N SER A 114 -11.10 -8.33 -25.56
CA SER A 114 -9.67 -8.59 -25.38
C SER A 114 -8.80 -7.69 -26.27
N GLY A 115 -8.36 -6.56 -25.71
CA GLY A 115 -7.45 -5.59 -26.33
C GLY A 115 -6.06 -5.53 -25.69
N PRO A 116 -5.14 -4.70 -26.20
CA PRO A 116 -3.82 -4.49 -25.62
C PRO A 116 -3.89 -3.83 -24.23
N ALA A 117 -3.03 -4.30 -23.31
CA ALA A 117 -3.12 -4.02 -21.87
C ALA A 117 -2.87 -2.55 -21.44
N SER A 118 -2.38 -1.67 -22.33
CA SER A 118 -2.24 -0.24 -22.04
C SER A 118 -3.59 0.46 -21.85
N ASP A 119 -4.63 -0.09 -22.47
CA ASP A 119 -5.91 0.59 -22.76
C ASP A 119 -7.12 -0.18 -22.21
N SER A 120 -6.91 -1.05 -21.22
CA SER A 120 -7.96 -1.84 -20.57
C SER A 120 -8.86 -0.99 -19.65
N SER A 121 -10.12 -1.41 -19.53
CA SER A 121 -11.04 -0.91 -18.50
C SER A 121 -10.49 -1.22 -17.12
N ARG A 122 -10.56 -0.25 -16.21
CA ARG A 122 -10.08 -0.38 -14.84
C ARG A 122 -11.09 0.16 -13.84
N LEU A 123 -11.13 -0.49 -12.68
CA LEU A 123 -11.91 -0.08 -11.52
C LEU A 123 -10.94 0.26 -10.40
N ASN A 124 -10.90 1.54 -10.03
CA ASN A 124 -10.02 2.07 -8.99
C ASN A 124 -10.86 2.40 -7.74
N LEU A 125 -10.32 2.13 -6.56
CA LEU A 125 -10.93 2.49 -5.28
C LEU A 125 -9.97 3.36 -4.48
N TYR A 126 -10.43 4.56 -4.11
CA TYR A 126 -9.66 5.57 -3.40
C TYR A 126 -10.29 5.94 -2.04
N LEU A 127 -9.45 6.32 -1.08
CA LEU A 127 -9.82 6.98 0.16
C LEU A 127 -9.53 8.48 0.06
N ARG A 128 -10.53 9.32 0.29
CA ARG A 128 -10.42 10.79 0.31
C ARG A 128 -10.52 11.28 1.75
N PHE A 129 -9.40 11.61 2.38
CA PHE A 129 -9.39 12.25 3.70
C PHE A 129 -9.81 13.72 3.60
N GLU A 130 -10.55 14.23 4.59
CA GLU A 130 -11.07 15.60 4.58
C GLU A 130 -9.95 16.66 4.51
N ASP A 131 -8.83 16.41 5.18
CA ASP A 131 -7.65 17.29 5.31
C ASP A 131 -6.58 17.11 4.21
N GLU A 132 -6.75 16.17 3.27
CA GLU A 132 -5.79 15.89 2.20
C GLU A 132 -6.25 16.40 0.83
N SER A 133 -5.33 17.05 0.11
CA SER A 133 -5.62 17.64 -1.21
C SER A 133 -5.56 16.64 -2.38
N PHE A 134 -5.45 15.35 -2.09
CA PHE A 134 -5.33 14.24 -3.05
C PHE A 134 -6.14 13.03 -2.56
N ASP A 135 -6.52 12.16 -3.50
CA ASP A 135 -7.28 10.94 -3.21
C ASP A 135 -6.30 9.75 -3.15
N ARG A 136 -6.37 8.96 -2.07
CA ARG A 136 -5.45 7.84 -1.87
C ARG A 136 -5.94 6.56 -2.55
N LEU A 137 -5.33 6.15 -3.66
CA LEU A 137 -5.62 4.86 -4.30
C LEU A 137 -5.31 3.73 -3.31
N LEU A 138 -6.33 2.93 -2.97
CA LEU A 138 -6.24 1.78 -2.09
C LEU A 138 -6.14 0.48 -2.89
N TRP A 139 -6.85 0.40 -4.02
CA TRP A 139 -6.94 -0.82 -4.85
C TRP A 139 -7.29 -0.51 -6.30
N THR A 140 -6.88 -1.38 -7.21
CA THR A 140 -7.20 -1.33 -8.64
C THR A 140 -7.44 -2.74 -9.20
N ALA A 141 -8.50 -2.92 -9.98
CA ALA A 141 -8.72 -4.09 -10.82
C ALA A 141 -8.70 -3.74 -12.30
N THR A 142 -8.04 -4.60 -13.08
CA THR A 142 -8.04 -4.58 -14.55
C THR A 142 -8.41 -5.94 -15.16
N GLU A 143 -8.65 -6.96 -14.33
CA GLU A 143 -8.97 -8.30 -14.79
C GLU A 143 -10.41 -8.36 -15.32
N HIS A 144 -10.58 -8.99 -16.48
CA HIS A 144 -11.87 -9.09 -17.16
C HIS A 144 -12.52 -10.43 -16.85
N SER A 145 -13.83 -10.43 -16.56
CA SER A 145 -14.56 -11.63 -16.15
C SER A 145 -16.03 -11.58 -16.58
N ASP A 146 -16.50 -12.69 -17.15
CA ASP A 146 -17.93 -12.91 -17.46
C ASP A 146 -18.75 -13.26 -16.19
N SER A 147 -18.07 -13.51 -15.07
CA SER A 147 -18.65 -13.71 -13.73
C SER A 147 -18.38 -12.51 -12.81
N TRP A 148 -19.18 -12.37 -11.76
CA TRP A 148 -18.89 -11.45 -10.66
C TRP A 148 -17.59 -11.84 -9.95
N LEU A 149 -16.78 -10.84 -9.62
CA LEU A 149 -15.55 -10.93 -8.83
C LEU A 149 -15.77 -10.22 -7.49
N ILE A 150 -15.00 -10.61 -6.48
CA ILE A 150 -15.04 -10.04 -5.14
C ILE A 150 -13.68 -9.41 -4.85
N ALA A 151 -13.69 -8.23 -4.24
CA ALA A 151 -12.51 -7.64 -3.60
C ALA A 151 -12.82 -7.35 -2.14
N SER A 152 -11.92 -7.75 -1.25
CA SER A 152 -11.99 -7.48 0.19
C SER A 152 -10.81 -6.58 0.56
N LEU A 153 -11.07 -5.50 1.29
CA LEU A 153 -10.07 -4.49 1.66
C LEU A 153 -10.18 -4.13 3.14
N ASP A 154 -9.10 -4.29 3.87
CA ASP A 154 -8.97 -3.94 5.28
C ASP A 154 -8.76 -2.43 5.42
N LEU A 155 -9.72 -1.77 6.07
CA LEU A 155 -9.64 -0.37 6.43
C LEU A 155 -9.13 -0.26 7.87
N GLN A 156 -7.93 0.29 8.01
CA GLN A 156 -7.33 0.59 9.31
C GLN A 156 -8.17 1.61 10.08
N ASN A 157 -8.16 1.49 11.41
CA ASN A 157 -8.82 2.45 12.29
C ASN A 157 -8.24 3.86 12.12
N SER A 158 -9.11 4.86 11.96
CA SER A 158 -8.72 6.24 11.73
C SER A 158 -9.68 7.22 12.41
N SER A 159 -9.11 8.11 13.23
CA SER A 159 -9.83 9.24 13.82
C SER A 159 -10.17 10.33 12.80
N LYS A 160 -9.62 10.26 11.58
CA LYS A 160 -9.92 11.22 10.50
C LYS A 160 -11.14 10.78 9.70
N LYS A 161 -11.98 11.74 9.35
CA LYS A 161 -13.10 11.53 8.42
C LYS A 161 -12.58 11.36 7.00
N PHE A 162 -13.19 10.42 6.27
CA PHE A 162 -12.86 10.16 4.88
C PHE A 162 -14.09 9.76 4.06
N LYS A 163 -13.92 9.74 2.73
CA LYS A 163 -14.90 9.20 1.79
C LYS A 163 -14.28 8.10 0.96
N ILE A 164 -15.06 7.08 0.65
CA ILE A 164 -14.71 6.08 -0.36
C ILE A 164 -15.11 6.63 -1.72
N LEU A 165 -14.17 6.66 -2.65
CA LEU A 165 -14.38 7.07 -4.03
C LEU A 165 -14.06 5.88 -4.94
N ILE A 166 -15.07 5.38 -5.66
CA ILE A 166 -14.91 4.32 -6.66
C ILE A 166 -14.95 4.95 -8.04
N GLU A 167 -13.90 4.76 -8.81
CA GLU A 167 -13.72 5.30 -10.17
C GLU A 167 -13.67 4.16 -11.19
N GLY A 168 -14.69 4.08 -12.04
CA GLY A 168 -14.67 3.26 -13.24
C GLY A 168 -14.13 4.06 -14.43
N VAL A 169 -13.02 3.61 -15.02
CA VAL A 169 -12.47 4.18 -16.26
C VAL A 169 -12.63 3.15 -17.37
N LEU A 170 -13.41 3.48 -18.40
CA LEU A 170 -13.64 2.59 -19.54
C LEU A 170 -12.46 2.61 -20.51
N GLY A 171 -12.01 1.41 -20.88
CA GLY A 171 -10.94 1.18 -21.85
C GLY A 171 -11.35 1.45 -23.30
N GLN A 172 -10.41 1.25 -24.23
CA GLN A 172 -10.65 1.44 -25.67
C GLN A 172 -11.36 0.21 -26.28
N GLY A 173 -12.69 0.30 -26.47
CA GLY A 173 -13.45 -0.72 -27.17
C GLY A 173 -14.92 -0.35 -27.37
N ASN A 174 -15.58 -0.96 -28.36
CA ASN A 174 -16.99 -0.65 -28.72
C ASN A 174 -18.03 -1.25 -27.75
N THR A 175 -17.60 -2.08 -26.79
CA THR A 175 -18.46 -2.95 -25.96
C THR A 175 -17.83 -3.18 -24.59
N ALA A 176 -17.44 -2.12 -23.89
CA ALA A 176 -16.90 -2.21 -22.52
C ALA A 176 -17.93 -1.74 -21.49
N SER A 177 -18.01 -2.44 -20.35
CA SER A 177 -18.79 -2.04 -19.18
C SER A 177 -18.09 -2.41 -17.87
N ILE A 178 -18.42 -1.67 -16.82
CA ILE A 178 -18.03 -1.94 -15.44
C ILE A 178 -19.31 -1.91 -14.61
N ALA A 179 -19.56 -2.97 -13.84
CA ALA A 179 -20.73 -3.09 -12.97
C ALA A 179 -20.32 -3.34 -11.51
N LEU A 180 -21.13 -2.81 -10.59
CA LEU A 180 -21.04 -2.99 -9.14
C LEU A 180 -22.38 -3.54 -8.66
N PHE A 181 -22.36 -4.74 -8.08
CA PHE A 181 -23.54 -5.39 -7.51
C PHE A 181 -23.73 -5.00 -6.05
N GLU A 182 -22.66 -5.05 -5.26
CA GLU A 182 -22.72 -4.85 -3.81
C GLU A 182 -21.48 -4.10 -3.30
N ILE A 183 -21.71 -3.20 -2.34
CA ILE A 183 -20.69 -2.48 -1.57
C ILE A 183 -21.09 -2.66 -0.10
N LYS A 184 -20.46 -3.62 0.58
CA LYS A 184 -20.72 -3.90 2.01
C LYS A 184 -19.52 -3.46 2.84
N MET A 185 -19.78 -2.85 3.99
CA MET A 185 -18.73 -2.48 4.94
C MET A 185 -19.10 -3.01 6.32
N THR A 186 -18.32 -3.97 6.81
CA THR A 186 -18.49 -4.60 8.11
C THR A 186 -17.39 -4.16 9.07
N THR A 187 -17.68 -4.11 10.36
CA THR A 187 -16.66 -4.01 11.41
C THR A 187 -15.83 -5.30 11.46
N GLY A 188 -14.57 -5.20 11.86
CA GLY A 188 -13.65 -6.34 11.92
C GLY A 188 -12.67 -6.40 10.75
N TYR A 189 -12.10 -7.58 10.49
CA TYR A 189 -11.02 -7.81 9.53
C TYR A 189 -11.54 -8.62 8.33
N CYS A 190 -10.96 -8.45 7.13
CA CYS A 190 -11.50 -9.13 5.95
C CYS A 190 -11.30 -10.64 5.93
N ILE A 191 -10.39 -11.16 6.75
CA ILE A 191 -10.15 -12.59 6.98
C ILE A 191 -11.26 -13.27 7.80
N GLU A 192 -12.10 -12.50 8.49
CA GLU A 192 -13.16 -13.02 9.36
C GLU A 192 -14.36 -13.50 8.55
N CYS A 193 -14.89 -14.66 8.93
CA CYS A 193 -15.99 -15.31 8.24
C CYS A 193 -16.75 -16.32 9.11
N ASP A 194 -18.06 -16.12 9.21
CA ASP A 194 -19.09 -17.03 9.72
C ASP A 194 -19.73 -17.90 8.60
N PHE A 195 -19.27 -17.72 7.36
CA PHE A 195 -19.76 -18.36 6.12
C PHE A 195 -21.25 -18.11 5.77
N GLU A 196 -21.96 -17.26 6.49
CA GLU A 196 -23.39 -16.96 6.27
C GLU A 196 -23.65 -16.04 5.06
N GLU A 197 -22.61 -15.34 4.59
CA GLU A 197 -22.69 -14.53 3.37
C GLU A 197 -22.71 -15.43 2.11
N ASN A 198 -23.64 -15.18 1.18
CA ASN A 198 -23.77 -15.91 -0.11
C ASN A 198 -22.46 -16.04 -0.92
N HIS A 199 -21.50 -15.16 -0.67
CA HIS A 199 -20.20 -15.10 -1.33
C HIS A 199 -19.03 -15.52 -0.40
N LEU A 200 -19.32 -16.27 0.66
CA LEU A 200 -18.36 -16.88 1.60
C LEU A 200 -17.31 -15.89 2.12
N CYS A 201 -17.71 -14.65 2.42
CA CYS A 201 -16.81 -13.58 2.89
C CYS A 201 -15.64 -13.21 1.94
N GLY A 202 -15.64 -13.74 0.71
CA GLY A 202 -14.52 -13.65 -0.24
C GLY A 202 -13.53 -14.83 -0.20
N PHE A 203 -13.77 -15.87 0.61
CA PHE A 203 -12.98 -17.09 0.58
C PHE A 203 -13.17 -17.85 -0.74
N VAL A 204 -12.08 -18.39 -1.27
CA VAL A 204 -12.05 -19.10 -2.56
C VAL A 204 -11.66 -20.56 -2.37
N ASN A 205 -12.54 -21.46 -2.76
CA ASN A 205 -12.26 -22.89 -2.84
C ASN A 205 -11.43 -23.18 -4.10
N ARG A 206 -10.22 -23.71 -3.94
CA ARG A 206 -9.34 -24.04 -5.07
C ARG A 206 -9.78 -25.34 -5.73
N TRP A 207 -10.57 -25.21 -6.80
CA TRP A 207 -11.19 -26.35 -7.47
C TRP A 207 -10.20 -27.46 -7.86
N ASN A 208 -10.44 -28.63 -7.29
CA ASN A 208 -9.73 -29.88 -7.54
C ASN A 208 -10.74 -30.90 -8.13
N PRO A 209 -10.42 -31.70 -9.17
CA PRO A 209 -11.38 -32.62 -9.78
C PRO A 209 -12.01 -33.70 -8.87
N ASN A 210 -11.53 -33.88 -7.63
CA ASN A 210 -12.06 -34.88 -6.70
C ASN A 210 -12.41 -34.28 -5.32
N VAL A 211 -11.42 -33.82 -4.55
CA VAL A 211 -11.61 -33.39 -3.14
C VAL A 211 -11.69 -31.86 -3.06
N ASN A 212 -12.82 -31.32 -2.60
CA ASN A 212 -13.06 -29.88 -2.51
C ASN A 212 -13.72 -29.52 -1.18
N TRP A 213 -13.63 -28.25 -0.80
CA TRP A 213 -14.50 -27.70 0.24
C TRP A 213 -15.93 -27.49 -0.29
N PHE A 214 -16.92 -27.77 0.53
CA PHE A 214 -18.35 -27.63 0.24
C PHE A 214 -19.04 -26.87 1.38
N VAL A 215 -20.13 -26.16 1.08
CA VAL A 215 -20.98 -25.53 2.09
C VAL A 215 -21.93 -26.58 2.68
N GLY A 216 -21.96 -26.69 3.99
CA GLY A 216 -22.89 -27.52 4.76
C GLY A 216 -24.04 -26.72 5.37
N GLY A 217 -25.05 -27.41 5.90
CA GLY A 217 -26.24 -26.79 6.50
C GLY A 217 -27.32 -26.34 5.50
N GLY A 218 -28.05 -25.28 5.85
CA GLY A 218 -29.16 -24.73 5.07
C GLY A 218 -30.40 -25.64 4.89
N THR A 219 -31.39 -25.19 4.11
CA THR A 219 -32.70 -25.89 3.93
C THR A 219 -32.67 -27.25 3.21
N VAL A 220 -31.51 -27.84 2.96
CA VAL A 220 -31.38 -29.12 2.25
C VAL A 220 -31.60 -30.29 3.21
N GLN A 221 -32.88 -30.60 3.46
CA GLN A 221 -33.28 -31.82 4.16
C GLN A 221 -32.71 -33.07 3.46
N ASN A 222 -31.64 -33.62 4.01
CA ASN A 222 -31.18 -34.96 3.69
C ASN A 222 -31.07 -35.75 5.00
N SER A 223 -32.14 -36.46 5.35
CA SER A 223 -32.40 -37.08 6.66
C SER A 223 -31.50 -38.27 7.03
N HIS A 224 -30.26 -38.27 6.53
CA HIS A 224 -29.19 -39.24 6.76
C HIS A 224 -27.81 -38.58 6.86
N SER A 225 -27.70 -37.25 6.96
CA SER A 225 -26.43 -36.55 7.13
C SER A 225 -25.77 -36.87 8.48
N ILE A 226 -24.54 -37.40 8.43
CA ILE A 226 -23.65 -37.61 9.58
C ILE A 226 -22.86 -36.31 9.92
N LEU A 227 -23.09 -35.26 9.13
CA LEU A 227 -22.50 -33.93 9.21
C LEU A 227 -22.97 -33.16 10.46
N PRO A 228 -22.19 -32.17 10.93
CA PRO A 228 -22.49 -31.44 12.16
C PRO A 228 -23.55 -30.37 11.95
N GLN A 229 -24.08 -29.85 13.06
CA GLN A 229 -24.85 -28.60 13.05
C GLN A 229 -23.87 -27.42 13.07
N ASP A 230 -24.25 -26.36 12.37
CA ASP A 230 -23.57 -25.06 12.32
C ASP A 230 -23.20 -24.55 13.73
N HIS A 231 -22.03 -23.93 13.90
CA HIS A 231 -21.59 -23.41 15.20
C HIS A 231 -22.19 -22.04 15.50
N THR A 232 -22.23 -21.15 14.51
CA THR A 232 -22.70 -19.76 14.58
C THR A 232 -24.10 -19.64 15.18
N PHE A 233 -25.05 -20.41 14.67
CA PHE A 233 -26.46 -20.43 15.09
C PHE A 233 -26.89 -21.70 15.84
N GLN A 234 -25.99 -22.68 16.01
CA GLN A 234 -26.25 -23.95 16.69
C GLN A 234 -27.51 -24.69 16.18
N ASN A 235 -27.75 -24.61 14.86
CA ASN A 235 -28.94 -25.20 14.22
C ASN A 235 -28.64 -25.73 12.81
N GLU A 236 -29.64 -26.31 12.15
CA GLU A 236 -29.50 -26.93 10.82
C GLU A 236 -29.67 -25.93 9.64
N MET A 237 -29.82 -24.64 9.92
CA MET A 237 -30.10 -23.59 8.92
C MET A 237 -28.93 -22.65 8.65
N GLY A 238 -27.93 -22.59 9.52
CA GLY A 238 -26.68 -21.87 9.27
C GLY A 238 -25.76 -22.58 8.28
N HIS A 239 -24.64 -21.94 7.93
CA HIS A 239 -23.72 -22.37 6.89
C HIS A 239 -22.29 -22.48 7.41
N TYR A 240 -21.67 -23.64 7.20
CA TYR A 240 -20.26 -23.89 7.54
C TYR A 240 -19.54 -24.57 6.37
N MET A 241 -18.21 -24.60 6.38
CA MET A 241 -17.43 -25.26 5.32
C MET A 241 -17.03 -26.68 5.74
N TYR A 242 -17.14 -27.66 4.84
CA TYR A 242 -16.71 -29.04 5.11
C TYR A 242 -16.07 -29.74 3.90
N VAL A 243 -15.28 -30.78 4.20
CA VAL A 243 -14.66 -31.70 3.23
C VAL A 243 -14.97 -33.13 3.66
N ASP A 244 -15.39 -33.99 2.74
CA ASP A 244 -15.75 -35.39 3.02
C ASP A 244 -14.87 -36.36 2.21
N ALA A 245 -14.31 -37.37 2.89
CA ALA A 245 -13.46 -38.39 2.29
C ALA A 245 -14.15 -39.26 1.23
N VAL A 246 -15.49 -39.32 1.20
CA VAL A 246 -16.29 -40.05 0.19
C VAL A 246 -15.97 -39.62 -1.25
N TYR A 247 -15.48 -38.39 -1.45
CA TYR A 247 -15.13 -37.85 -2.76
C TYR A 247 -13.67 -38.09 -3.20
N VAL A 248 -12.82 -38.63 -2.32
CA VAL A 248 -11.39 -38.92 -2.58
C VAL A 248 -11.26 -40.10 -3.55
N LYS A 249 -10.48 -39.93 -4.63
CA LYS A 249 -10.22 -41.01 -5.60
C LYS A 249 -8.77 -41.49 -5.60
N HIS A 250 -7.81 -40.65 -5.21
CA HIS A 250 -6.39 -40.98 -5.11
C HIS A 250 -5.75 -40.42 -3.83
N PHE A 251 -4.83 -41.17 -3.21
CA PHE A 251 -4.29 -40.89 -1.87
C PHE A 251 -3.24 -39.77 -1.79
N GLN A 252 -3.36 -38.74 -2.61
CA GLN A 252 -2.51 -37.52 -2.61
C GLN A 252 -3.34 -36.26 -2.96
N GLU A 253 -4.68 -36.33 -2.88
CA GLU A 253 -5.59 -35.26 -3.27
C GLU A 253 -5.95 -34.39 -2.06
N VAL A 254 -5.50 -33.12 -2.06
CA VAL A 254 -5.82 -32.14 -1.00
C VAL A 254 -6.92 -31.16 -1.43
N ALA A 255 -7.74 -30.73 -0.47
CA ALA A 255 -8.67 -29.62 -0.64
C ALA A 255 -8.11 -28.35 0.02
N GLN A 256 -8.15 -27.22 -0.68
CA GLN A 256 -7.62 -25.94 -0.22
C GLN A 256 -8.72 -24.86 -0.25
N LEU A 257 -8.99 -24.25 0.90
CA LEU A 257 -9.83 -23.06 1.04
C LEU A 257 -8.92 -21.88 1.36
N ILE A 258 -8.96 -20.85 0.52
CA ILE A 258 -8.02 -19.72 0.52
C ILE A 258 -8.77 -18.48 1.02
N SER A 259 -8.22 -17.78 2.02
CA SER A 259 -8.77 -16.50 2.49
C SER A 259 -8.64 -15.40 1.43
N PRO A 260 -9.39 -14.29 1.56
CA PRO A 260 -8.97 -13.04 0.94
C PRO A 260 -7.52 -12.71 1.31
N MET A 261 -6.78 -12.10 0.39
CA MET A 261 -5.44 -11.58 0.66
C MET A 261 -5.54 -10.38 1.59
N THR A 262 -4.77 -10.37 2.68
CA THR A 262 -4.68 -9.21 3.58
C THR A 262 -4.15 -7.99 2.82
N THR A 263 -4.72 -6.82 3.09
CA THR A 263 -4.36 -5.58 2.38
C THR A 263 -3.65 -4.57 3.28
N ALA A 264 -3.64 -4.81 4.59
CA ALA A 264 -2.94 -4.02 5.60
C ALA A 264 -2.14 -4.94 6.53
N PRO A 265 -1.02 -4.46 7.10
CA PRO A 265 -0.22 -5.25 8.04
C PRO A 265 -0.98 -5.52 9.34
N MET A 266 -0.97 -6.77 9.80
CA MET A 266 -1.64 -7.21 11.02
C MET A 266 -0.90 -8.38 11.69
N SER A 267 -1.00 -8.46 13.02
CA SER A 267 -0.41 -9.56 13.82
C SER A 267 -1.24 -9.80 15.09
N GLY A 268 -1.44 -11.06 15.46
CA GLY A 268 -2.23 -11.45 16.64
C GLY A 268 -2.73 -12.89 16.55
N CYS A 269 -3.81 -13.21 17.24
CA CYS A 269 -4.39 -14.55 17.26
C CYS A 269 -5.47 -14.72 16.18
N LEU A 270 -5.28 -15.69 15.28
CA LEU A 270 -6.32 -16.21 14.40
C LEU A 270 -6.99 -17.40 15.09
N SER A 271 -8.31 -17.35 15.24
CA SER A 271 -9.10 -18.40 15.89
C SER A 271 -10.19 -18.93 14.97
N PHE A 272 -10.44 -20.24 15.02
CA PHE A 272 -11.49 -20.88 14.22
C PHE A 272 -12.00 -22.16 14.89
N TYR A 273 -13.24 -22.53 14.61
CA TYR A 273 -13.83 -23.78 15.09
C TYR A 273 -13.70 -24.88 14.03
N TYR A 274 -13.32 -26.08 14.47
CA TYR A 274 -13.19 -27.23 13.58
C TYR A 274 -13.67 -28.54 14.20
N GLN A 275 -14.07 -29.47 13.33
CA GLN A 275 -14.45 -30.83 13.73
C GLN A 275 -13.79 -31.87 12.84
N LEU A 276 -13.27 -32.94 13.46
CA LEU A 276 -12.60 -34.05 12.79
C LEU A 276 -13.22 -35.37 13.27
N GLN A 277 -13.97 -36.09 12.43
CA GLN A 277 -14.77 -37.22 12.93
C GLN A 277 -13.95 -38.47 13.26
N GLN A 278 -13.29 -39.09 12.27
CA GLN A 278 -12.34 -40.21 12.47
C GLN A 278 -11.67 -40.64 11.16
N GLY A 279 -10.34 -40.65 11.14
CA GLY A 279 -9.51 -41.09 10.02
C GLY A 279 -8.06 -40.68 10.25
N ASN A 280 -7.14 -41.13 9.38
CA ASN A 280 -5.77 -40.59 9.34
C ASN A 280 -5.76 -39.25 8.58
N ASP A 281 -6.67 -38.36 8.96
CA ASP A 281 -7.01 -37.15 8.21
C ASP A 281 -6.18 -36.00 8.80
N VAL A 282 -5.51 -35.24 7.94
CA VAL A 282 -4.60 -34.16 8.34
C VAL A 282 -5.23 -32.84 7.94
N PHE A 283 -5.44 -31.97 8.93
CA PHE A 283 -5.89 -30.61 8.72
C PHE A 283 -4.74 -29.66 9.09
N SER A 284 -4.26 -28.91 8.10
CA SER A 284 -3.13 -28.00 8.21
C SER A 284 -3.56 -26.59 7.82
N LEU A 285 -2.91 -25.61 8.46
CA LEU A 285 -3.05 -24.20 8.13
C LEU A 285 -1.71 -23.68 7.62
N TYR A 286 -1.73 -23.08 6.44
CA TYR A 286 -0.56 -22.48 5.83
C TYR A 286 -0.76 -20.98 5.60
N THR A 287 0.34 -20.25 5.58
CA THR A 287 0.38 -18.89 5.04
C THR A 287 1.04 -18.92 3.66
N LEU A 288 0.46 -18.19 2.71
CA LEU A 288 1.01 -17.97 1.38
C LEU A 288 1.26 -16.48 1.17
N ASP A 289 2.50 -16.12 0.86
CA ASP A 289 2.82 -14.72 0.51
C ASP A 289 2.77 -14.43 -0.99
N VAL A 290 2.79 -13.14 -1.33
CA VAL A 290 2.84 -12.64 -2.71
C VAL A 290 4.09 -13.06 -3.51
N THR A 291 5.10 -13.65 -2.87
CA THR A 291 6.31 -14.20 -3.53
C THR A 291 6.20 -15.71 -3.79
N GLY A 292 5.21 -16.38 -3.19
CA GLY A 292 4.99 -17.81 -3.27
C GLY A 292 5.58 -18.62 -2.09
N LEU A 293 6.01 -17.96 -1.01
CA LEU A 293 6.45 -18.65 0.21
C LEU A 293 5.23 -19.29 0.89
N TYR A 294 5.30 -20.61 1.08
CA TYR A 294 4.23 -21.43 1.69
C TYR A 294 4.74 -22.04 3.00
N GLU A 295 4.27 -21.53 4.14
CA GLU A 295 4.78 -21.88 5.48
C GLU A 295 3.65 -22.45 6.36
N GLU A 296 3.85 -23.65 6.93
CA GLU A 296 2.89 -24.30 7.84
C GLU A 296 2.91 -23.61 9.20
N ILE A 297 1.79 -23.01 9.60
CA ILE A 297 1.65 -22.30 10.89
C ILE A 297 0.89 -23.13 11.94
N TRP A 298 0.05 -24.07 11.52
CA TRP A 298 -0.66 -24.99 12.43
C TRP A 298 -1.00 -26.31 11.75
N LYS A 299 -1.13 -27.38 12.54
CA LYS A 299 -1.46 -28.73 12.06
C LYS A 299 -2.16 -29.54 13.17
N THR A 300 -3.19 -30.28 12.80
CA THR A 300 -3.73 -31.37 13.62
C THR A 300 -3.89 -32.67 12.82
N ASN A 301 -3.75 -33.78 13.52
CA ASN A 301 -3.91 -35.15 13.02
C ASN A 301 -4.67 -36.06 14.00
N SER A 302 -5.18 -35.48 15.10
CA SER A 302 -5.81 -36.21 16.19
C SER A 302 -7.32 -35.97 16.13
N PRO A 303 -8.16 -37.01 16.06
CA PRO A 303 -9.61 -36.83 16.12
C PRO A 303 -9.97 -36.16 17.44
N GLY A 304 -10.59 -34.98 17.33
CA GLY A 304 -11.03 -34.19 18.47
C GLY A 304 -12.21 -34.82 19.19
N HIS A 305 -12.80 -34.08 20.13
CA HIS A 305 -14.09 -34.46 20.66
C HIS A 305 -15.14 -34.41 19.52
N PRO A 306 -16.23 -35.20 19.52
CA PRO A 306 -17.31 -35.10 18.52
C PRO A 306 -18.16 -33.80 18.63
N ALA A 307 -17.60 -32.75 19.20
CA ALA A 307 -18.14 -31.39 19.24
C ALA A 307 -17.13 -30.46 18.55
N TRP A 308 -17.55 -29.24 18.19
CA TRP A 308 -16.66 -28.21 17.66
C TRP A 308 -15.48 -27.95 18.61
N ASN A 309 -14.26 -27.93 18.07
CA ASN A 309 -13.01 -27.70 18.80
C ASN A 309 -12.47 -26.34 18.36
N LEU A 310 -12.12 -25.47 19.32
CA LEU A 310 -11.48 -24.19 19.03
C LEU A 310 -9.99 -24.41 18.75
N ALA A 311 -9.51 -23.90 17.62
CA ALA A 311 -8.09 -23.70 17.36
C ALA A 311 -7.75 -22.21 17.55
N GLU A 312 -6.60 -21.94 18.17
CA GLU A 312 -5.98 -20.63 18.30
C GLU A 312 -4.57 -20.72 17.68
N VAL A 313 -4.27 -19.86 16.71
CA VAL A 313 -3.02 -19.86 15.95
C VAL A 313 -2.44 -18.46 15.90
N GLU A 314 -1.17 -18.34 16.28
CA GLU A 314 -0.46 -17.06 16.16
C GLU A 314 -0.23 -16.73 14.69
N PHE A 315 -0.79 -15.60 14.23
CA PHE A 315 -0.79 -15.17 12.84
C PHE A 315 -0.14 -13.79 12.72
N SER A 316 0.77 -13.66 11.75
CA SER A 316 1.45 -12.41 11.46
C SER A 316 1.56 -12.24 9.95
N ALA A 317 0.86 -11.24 9.43
CA ALA A 317 0.92 -10.78 8.06
C ALA A 317 1.45 -9.34 8.04
N PRO A 318 2.78 -9.14 8.14
CA PRO A 318 3.39 -7.80 8.02
C PRO A 318 3.35 -7.26 6.58
N TYR A 319 2.87 -8.06 5.63
CA TYR A 319 2.66 -7.73 4.22
C TYR A 319 1.46 -8.55 3.69
N PRO A 320 0.96 -8.27 2.47
CA PRO A 320 -0.15 -9.03 1.90
C PRO A 320 0.12 -10.54 1.84
N MET A 321 -0.73 -11.30 2.51
CA MET A 321 -0.66 -12.76 2.62
C MET A 321 -2.07 -13.37 2.57
N GLU A 322 -2.15 -14.61 2.13
CA GLU A 322 -3.35 -15.45 2.17
C GLU A 322 -3.17 -16.55 3.23
N VAL A 323 -4.26 -16.91 3.90
CA VAL A 323 -4.31 -18.06 4.81
C VAL A 323 -5.03 -19.21 4.09
N ILE A 324 -4.42 -20.39 4.11
CA ILE A 324 -4.86 -21.56 3.35
C ILE A 324 -5.15 -22.71 4.30
N PHE A 325 -6.44 -23.05 4.38
CA PHE A 325 -6.98 -24.17 5.12
C PHE A 325 -6.93 -25.42 4.23
N GLU A 326 -6.00 -26.33 4.53
CA GLU A 326 -5.71 -27.51 3.71
C GLU A 326 -6.07 -28.81 4.43
N VAL A 327 -6.88 -29.65 3.76
CA VAL A 327 -7.29 -30.97 4.25
C VAL A 327 -6.73 -32.06 3.34
N ALA A 328 -6.07 -33.06 3.95
CA ALA A 328 -5.49 -34.22 3.27
C ALA A 328 -5.98 -35.54 3.90
N PHE A 329 -6.49 -36.45 3.06
CA PHE A 329 -7.00 -37.76 3.49
C PHE A 329 -6.02 -38.89 3.17
N ASN A 330 -5.56 -39.63 4.18
CA ASN A 330 -4.61 -40.73 4.00
C ASN A 330 -5.26 -42.12 3.81
N GLY A 331 -6.57 -42.20 3.54
CA GLY A 331 -7.24 -43.49 3.28
C GLY A 331 -8.71 -43.38 2.84
N PRO A 332 -9.29 -44.44 2.24
CA PRO A 332 -10.63 -44.44 1.64
C PRO A 332 -11.74 -44.75 2.67
N LYS A 333 -11.44 -44.57 3.95
CA LYS A 333 -12.33 -44.74 5.11
C LYS A 333 -12.17 -43.54 6.05
N GLY A 334 -12.05 -42.35 5.47
CA GLY A 334 -11.95 -41.10 6.22
C GLY A 334 -13.33 -40.61 6.65
N GLY A 335 -13.35 -39.71 7.62
CA GLY A 335 -14.55 -38.99 8.01
C GLY A 335 -14.75 -37.73 7.17
N TYR A 336 -15.34 -36.72 7.80
CA TYR A 336 -15.29 -35.34 7.31
C TYR A 336 -14.40 -34.48 8.20
N VAL A 337 -13.96 -33.37 7.63
CA VAL A 337 -13.43 -32.19 8.33
C VAL A 337 -14.44 -31.06 8.13
N ALA A 338 -14.84 -30.39 9.21
CA ALA A 338 -15.65 -29.18 9.15
C ALA A 338 -14.88 -28.00 9.77
N LEU A 339 -15.14 -26.79 9.26
CA LEU A 339 -14.53 -25.51 9.61
C LEU A 339 -15.62 -24.43 9.65
N ASP A 340 -15.59 -23.62 10.69
CA ASP A 340 -16.59 -22.59 10.96
C ASP A 340 -15.99 -21.45 11.83
N ASP A 341 -16.71 -20.33 11.94
CA ASP A 341 -16.42 -19.20 12.84
C ASP A 341 -14.94 -18.75 12.82
N ILE A 342 -14.45 -18.27 11.66
CA ILE A 342 -13.11 -17.70 11.54
C ILE A 342 -13.12 -16.26 12.07
N ALA A 343 -12.35 -16.01 13.13
CA ALA A 343 -12.22 -14.70 13.78
C ALA A 343 -10.74 -14.32 14.00
N PHE A 344 -10.42 -13.02 14.02
CA PHE A 344 -9.06 -12.53 14.27
C PHE A 344 -9.01 -11.49 15.38
N SER A 345 -8.06 -11.67 16.30
CA SER A 345 -7.80 -10.73 17.39
C SER A 345 -6.39 -10.13 17.23
N PRO A 346 -6.22 -8.80 17.34
CA PRO A 346 -4.88 -8.18 17.37
C PRO A 346 -4.12 -8.48 18.68
N VAL A 347 -4.73 -9.20 19.63
CA VAL A 347 -4.07 -9.71 20.83
C VAL A 347 -3.48 -11.10 20.52
N HIS A 348 -2.20 -11.30 20.81
CA HIS A 348 -1.53 -12.61 20.72
C HIS A 348 -2.29 -13.71 21.46
N CYS A 349 -2.20 -14.95 20.97
CA CYS A 349 -2.87 -16.08 21.62
C CYS A 349 -2.36 -16.29 23.06
N GLN A 350 -3.19 -16.85 23.94
CA GLN A 350 -2.90 -16.94 25.38
C GLN A 350 -1.68 -17.84 25.68
N ASN A 351 -0.47 -17.24 25.70
CA ASN A 351 0.73 -17.60 26.48
C ASN A 351 2.02 -16.87 26.00
N GLN A 352 1.97 -16.04 24.94
CA GLN A 352 3.18 -15.38 24.41
C GLN A 352 3.11 -13.86 24.58
N THR A 353 4.16 -13.31 25.21
CA THR A 353 4.30 -11.87 25.44
C THR A 353 4.82 -11.18 24.19
N LYS A 354 4.23 -10.01 23.89
CA LYS A 354 4.61 -9.01 22.88
C LYS A 354 6.04 -9.18 22.35
N LEU A 355 6.18 -9.50 21.06
CA LEU A 355 7.45 -9.45 20.35
C LEU A 355 8.06 -8.03 20.50
N PRO A 356 9.28 -7.89 21.05
CA PRO A 356 9.87 -6.58 21.35
C PRO A 356 10.57 -5.98 20.11
N PHE A 357 9.91 -5.99 18.96
CA PHE A 357 10.42 -5.36 17.74
C PHE A 357 9.68 -4.05 17.46
N SER A 358 10.42 -2.95 17.44
CA SER A 358 9.97 -1.65 16.94
C SER A 358 10.84 -1.27 15.75
N ALA A 359 10.23 -1.10 14.58
CA ALA A 359 10.93 -0.66 13.37
C ALA A 359 11.59 0.73 13.56
N LEU A 360 10.98 1.59 14.39
CA LEU A 360 11.53 2.90 14.75
C LEU A 360 12.82 2.77 15.58
N GLU A 361 12.85 1.88 16.56
CA GLU A 361 14.04 1.61 17.39
C GLU A 361 15.16 0.90 16.61
N ALA A 362 14.82 0.23 15.51
CA ALA A 362 15.73 -0.50 14.64
C ALA A 362 16.32 0.34 13.50
N SER A 363 15.73 1.51 13.21
CA SER A 363 16.11 2.44 12.14
C SER A 363 16.92 3.62 12.69
N CYS A 364 17.63 4.35 11.82
CA CYS A 364 18.37 5.56 12.20
C CYS A 364 18.72 6.45 11.00
N ASP A 365 18.41 7.74 11.07
CA ASP A 365 18.81 8.78 10.12
C ASP A 365 20.06 9.58 10.57
N PHE A 366 20.55 9.33 11.80
CA PHE A 366 21.68 10.02 12.42
C PHE A 366 21.53 11.54 12.62
N GLU A 367 20.33 12.13 12.53
CA GLU A 367 20.14 13.59 12.63
C GLU A 367 20.25 14.14 14.06
N GLU A 368 19.94 13.32 15.08
CA GLU A 368 20.14 13.66 16.50
C GLU A 368 21.40 13.03 17.09
N ASP A 369 21.54 11.69 17.05
CA ASP A 369 22.64 10.93 17.66
C ASP A 369 23.06 9.69 16.84
N LEU A 370 23.26 8.52 17.49
CA LEU A 370 23.53 7.22 16.83
C LEU A 370 22.33 6.26 16.92
N CYS A 371 21.19 6.70 17.44
CA CYS A 371 20.04 5.88 17.80
C CYS A 371 20.50 4.68 18.66
N ASN A 372 19.98 3.48 18.40
CA ASN A 372 20.43 2.24 19.05
C ASN A 372 21.70 1.62 18.42
N PHE A 373 22.42 2.31 17.53
CA PHE A 373 23.67 1.83 16.96
C PHE A 373 24.87 2.16 17.85
N TYR A 374 25.81 1.22 17.94
CA TYR A 374 27.03 1.39 18.72
C TYR A 374 28.26 0.89 17.96
N GLN A 375 29.45 1.24 18.45
CA GLN A 375 30.73 0.88 17.83
C GLN A 375 31.79 0.49 18.86
N ASP A 376 32.87 -0.11 18.38
CA ASP A 376 34.01 -0.52 19.21
C ASP A 376 34.62 0.69 19.95
N LYS A 377 34.74 0.62 21.29
CA LYS A 377 35.25 1.74 22.12
C LYS A 377 36.74 2.05 21.91
N GLU A 378 37.50 1.05 21.47
CA GLU A 378 38.93 1.17 21.18
C GLU A 378 39.19 0.66 19.77
N GLY A 379 39.25 1.57 18.80
CA GLY A 379 39.55 1.20 17.41
C GLY A 379 39.20 2.28 16.38
N PRO A 380 39.49 2.03 15.10
CA PRO A 380 39.02 2.86 13.99
C PRO A 380 37.48 2.85 13.88
N GLY A 381 36.82 3.91 14.32
CA GLY A 381 35.36 4.04 14.34
C GLY A 381 34.75 4.82 13.16
N TRP A 382 33.43 4.69 13.04
CA TRP A 382 32.57 5.59 12.26
C TRP A 382 32.46 6.94 12.97
N ASN A 383 32.58 8.02 12.21
CA ASN A 383 32.51 9.38 12.73
C ASN A 383 31.22 10.02 12.24
N ARG A 384 30.33 10.40 13.16
CA ARG A 384 29.17 11.22 12.83
C ARG A 384 29.63 12.63 12.46
N VAL A 385 29.26 13.10 11.28
CA VAL A 385 29.74 14.38 10.73
C VAL A 385 28.58 15.24 10.23
N LYS A 386 28.60 16.53 10.60
CA LYS A 386 27.70 17.53 10.02
C LYS A 386 28.31 18.19 8.80
N VAL A 387 27.53 18.41 7.75
CA VAL A 387 27.98 19.21 6.61
C VAL A 387 27.84 20.69 6.92
N LYS A 388 28.96 21.35 7.26
CA LYS A 388 29.02 22.82 7.19
C LYS A 388 28.70 23.24 5.74
N PRO A 389 27.75 24.17 5.49
CA PRO A 389 27.29 24.53 4.15
C PRO A 389 28.45 24.84 3.19
N ASN A 390 28.71 23.94 2.26
CA ASN A 390 29.77 24.05 1.28
C ASN A 390 29.27 23.54 -0.06
N MET A 391 29.15 24.46 -1.01
CA MET A 391 28.62 24.26 -2.37
C MET A 391 29.34 23.16 -3.19
N TYR A 392 30.51 22.69 -2.72
CA TYR A 392 31.37 21.70 -3.38
C TYR A 392 31.66 20.46 -2.54
N ARG A 393 31.00 20.27 -1.38
CA ARG A 393 31.05 19.04 -0.59
C ARG A 393 29.66 18.38 -0.63
N ALA A 394 29.63 17.06 -0.71
CA ALA A 394 28.37 16.33 -0.62
C ALA A 394 27.78 16.45 0.80
N GLY A 395 26.46 16.64 0.86
CA GLY A 395 25.60 16.49 2.03
C GLY A 395 25.49 15.04 2.51
N ASP A 396 24.86 14.89 3.67
CA ASP A 396 23.94 13.78 4.00
C ASP A 396 22.92 13.50 2.87
N HIS A 397 22.22 12.39 3.00
CA HIS A 397 21.12 12.00 2.15
C HIS A 397 19.78 12.60 2.62
N THR A 398 19.50 12.53 3.92
CA THR A 398 18.20 12.85 4.54
C THR A 398 17.68 14.26 4.20
N SER A 399 18.57 15.26 4.14
CA SER A 399 18.24 16.68 3.90
C SER A 399 19.19 17.41 2.96
N GLY A 400 20.45 16.96 2.87
CA GLY A 400 21.57 17.60 2.18
C GLY A 400 22.33 18.66 2.98
N LEU A 401 21.93 18.95 4.24
CA LEU A 401 22.63 19.86 5.19
C LEU A 401 22.75 19.34 6.65
N GLY A 402 22.33 18.10 6.89
CA GLY A 402 22.25 17.44 8.19
C GLY A 402 23.50 16.63 8.56
N TYR A 403 23.29 15.44 9.12
CA TYR A 403 24.32 14.58 9.71
C TYR A 403 24.30 13.18 9.09
N TYR A 404 25.47 12.59 8.92
CA TYR A 404 25.62 11.22 8.45
C TYR A 404 26.88 10.56 9.03
N LEU A 405 27.05 9.25 8.85
CA LEU A 405 28.22 8.51 9.32
C LEU A 405 29.33 8.43 8.26
N LEU A 406 30.57 8.71 8.67
CA LEU A 406 31.76 8.67 7.81
C LEU A 406 32.86 7.77 8.39
N ALA A 407 33.20 6.71 7.66
CA ALA A 407 34.33 5.85 7.96
C ALA A 407 35.60 6.25 7.18
N ASN A 408 36.75 5.77 7.66
CA ASN A 408 38.06 5.86 7.03
C ASN A 408 38.53 7.31 6.76
N THR A 409 38.37 8.18 7.75
CA THR A 409 38.82 9.57 7.66
C THR A 409 40.36 9.66 7.70
N LYS A 410 40.93 10.70 7.07
CA LYS A 410 42.38 10.87 6.86
C LYS A 410 43.26 10.82 8.12
N TYR A 411 42.69 10.96 9.31
CA TYR A 411 43.41 10.93 10.58
C TYR A 411 43.43 9.53 11.25
N THR A 412 42.63 8.58 10.73
CA THR A 412 42.51 7.21 11.24
C THR A 412 42.93 6.12 10.24
N SER A 413 43.18 6.46 8.98
CA SER A 413 43.50 5.51 7.91
C SER A 413 44.87 4.84 8.08
N GLN A 414 44.91 3.64 8.66
CA GLN A 414 46.05 2.72 8.58
C GLN A 414 45.68 1.50 7.70
N PRO A 415 46.64 0.89 6.97
CA PRO A 415 46.38 -0.35 6.24
C PRO A 415 45.90 -1.45 7.20
N GLY A 416 44.74 -2.03 6.93
CA GLY A 416 44.06 -2.95 7.86
C GLY A 416 42.99 -2.28 8.75
N TYR A 417 42.56 -1.06 8.44
CA TYR A 417 41.40 -0.41 9.05
C TYR A 417 40.14 -1.30 8.91
N ILE A 418 39.46 -1.53 10.02
CA ILE A 418 38.15 -2.21 10.10
C ILE A 418 37.25 -1.40 11.03
N GLY A 419 36.32 -0.62 10.48
CA GLY A 419 35.30 0.08 11.25
C GLY A 419 34.01 -0.72 11.32
N ARG A 420 33.49 -0.96 12.53
CA ARG A 420 32.24 -1.71 12.77
C ARG A 420 31.19 -0.81 13.40
N LEU A 421 30.00 -0.81 12.84
CA LEU A 421 28.80 -0.24 13.44
C LEU A 421 27.82 -1.39 13.68
N TYR A 422 27.45 -1.60 14.94
CA TYR A 422 26.54 -2.66 15.38
C TYR A 422 25.14 -2.07 15.56
N GLY A 423 24.14 -2.68 14.93
CA GLY A 423 22.73 -2.36 15.17
C GLY A 423 22.14 -3.05 16.40
N PRO A 424 20.85 -2.75 16.70
CA PRO A 424 20.10 -3.40 17.77
C PRO A 424 19.85 -4.90 17.50
N SER A 425 19.38 -5.61 18.53
CA SER A 425 19.06 -7.04 18.44
C SER A 425 17.71 -7.25 17.75
N LEU A 426 17.71 -8.00 16.65
CA LEU A 426 16.54 -8.35 15.87
C LEU A 426 16.08 -9.78 16.25
N PRO A 427 14.80 -9.99 16.62
CA PRO A 427 14.26 -11.32 16.91
C PRO A 427 14.46 -12.35 15.79
N GLY A 428 14.68 -13.61 16.18
CA GLY A 428 14.74 -14.74 15.26
C GLY A 428 13.39 -15.14 14.65
N ASN A 429 13.44 -16.02 13.65
CA ASN A 429 12.33 -16.54 12.83
C ASN A 429 11.52 -15.49 12.04
N LEU A 430 11.84 -14.21 12.16
CA LEU A 430 11.25 -13.14 11.35
C LEU A 430 12.10 -12.84 10.11
N GLN A 431 11.42 -12.39 9.05
CA GLN A 431 12.03 -11.87 7.83
C GLN A 431 12.09 -10.34 7.92
N TYR A 432 13.22 -9.77 7.53
CA TYR A 432 13.48 -8.34 7.59
C TYR A 432 13.87 -7.78 6.23
N CYS A 433 13.38 -6.58 5.94
CA CYS A 433 13.90 -5.72 4.91
C CYS A 433 14.82 -4.69 5.57
N LEU A 434 16.10 -4.73 5.19
CA LEU A 434 17.07 -3.70 5.50
C LEU A 434 17.28 -2.83 4.27
N ARG A 435 17.00 -1.53 4.39
CA ARG A 435 17.46 -0.52 3.44
C ARG A 435 18.41 0.46 4.12
N PHE A 436 19.37 1.00 3.36
CA PHE A 436 20.27 2.04 3.81
C PHE A 436 20.87 2.77 2.62
N TYR A 437 21.34 4.00 2.84
CA TYR A 437 22.02 4.79 1.83
C TYR A 437 23.52 4.84 2.10
N TYR A 438 24.32 4.73 1.05
CA TYR A 438 25.78 4.79 1.15
C TYR A 438 26.39 5.56 -0.02
N ALA A 439 27.50 6.26 0.23
CA ALA A 439 28.26 6.95 -0.82
C ALA A 439 29.76 6.70 -0.65
N ILE A 440 30.45 6.42 -1.77
CA ILE A 440 31.88 6.08 -1.75
C ILE A 440 32.69 7.12 -2.54
N TYR A 441 33.76 7.60 -1.92
CA TYR A 441 34.68 8.59 -2.50
C TYR A 441 36.11 8.00 -2.51
N GLY A 442 36.61 7.66 -3.70
CA GLY A 442 37.90 6.99 -3.87
C GLY A 442 38.46 7.05 -5.29
N PHE A 443 39.72 6.62 -5.47
CA PHE A 443 40.51 6.85 -6.68
C PHE A 443 40.53 5.71 -7.71
N PHE A 444 40.26 4.47 -7.30
CA PHE A 444 40.30 3.26 -8.16
C PHE A 444 38.93 2.56 -8.22
N LYS A 445 38.90 1.22 -8.14
CA LYS A 445 37.69 0.40 -7.90
C LYS A 445 37.73 -0.07 -6.45
N MET A 446 36.60 0.02 -5.75
CA MET A 446 36.54 -0.06 -4.28
C MET A 446 35.63 -1.21 -3.81
N SER A 447 35.73 -2.39 -4.44
CA SER A 447 34.94 -3.57 -4.09
C SER A 447 35.23 -4.07 -2.68
N ASP A 448 34.21 -4.54 -1.95
CA ASP A 448 34.27 -4.94 -0.53
C ASP A 448 34.68 -3.82 0.46
N THR A 449 34.69 -2.53 0.08
CA THR A 449 35.04 -1.45 1.04
C THR A 449 33.94 -1.13 2.05
N LEU A 450 32.68 -1.42 1.70
CA LEU A 450 31.54 -1.53 2.61
C LEU A 450 30.91 -2.90 2.44
N ALA A 451 30.65 -3.58 3.56
CA ALA A 451 29.95 -4.85 3.61
C ALA A 451 28.99 -4.89 4.80
N VAL A 452 27.86 -5.58 4.63
CA VAL A 452 26.89 -5.83 5.70
C VAL A 452 27.01 -7.29 6.12
N TYR A 453 27.12 -7.48 7.42
CA TYR A 453 27.22 -8.78 8.06
C TYR A 453 26.06 -9.00 9.02
N ILE A 454 25.64 -10.26 9.15
CA ILE A 454 24.78 -10.71 10.23
C ILE A 454 25.66 -11.38 11.28
N PHE A 455 25.48 -10.96 12.54
CA PHE A 455 26.08 -11.56 13.72
C PHE A 455 24.97 -12.20 14.55
N GLU A 456 25.09 -13.48 14.85
CA GLU A 456 24.24 -14.11 15.88
C GLU A 456 24.61 -13.58 17.27
N GLU A 457 23.66 -13.57 18.21
CA GLU A 457 23.82 -12.94 19.53
C GLU A 457 25.02 -13.46 20.35
N ASN A 458 25.43 -14.71 20.14
CA ASN A 458 26.63 -15.31 20.75
C ASN A 458 27.96 -14.95 20.02
N HIS A 459 27.92 -14.12 18.98
CA HIS A 459 29.05 -13.76 18.11
C HIS A 459 29.77 -14.94 17.42
N VAL A 460 29.16 -16.12 17.35
CA VAL A 460 29.78 -17.37 16.84
C VAL A 460 29.81 -17.42 15.31
N VAL A 461 28.76 -16.92 14.65
CA VAL A 461 28.63 -16.94 13.18
C VAL A 461 28.58 -15.51 12.64
N GLN A 462 29.47 -15.23 11.69
CA GLN A 462 29.52 -13.98 10.92
C GLN A 462 29.23 -14.31 9.45
N GLU A 463 28.05 -13.95 8.96
CA GLU A 463 27.64 -14.18 7.57
C GLU A 463 27.66 -12.87 6.77
N LYS A 464 28.36 -12.82 5.63
CA LYS A 464 28.34 -11.65 4.73
C LYS A 464 27.10 -11.72 3.84
N ILE A 465 26.10 -10.89 4.13
CA ILE A 465 24.86 -10.83 3.33
C ILE A 465 24.97 -9.88 2.14
N TRP A 466 25.83 -8.86 2.23
CA TRP A 466 25.99 -7.87 1.16
C TRP A 466 27.39 -7.25 1.17
N SER A 467 27.85 -6.79 0.00
CA SER A 467 29.05 -5.99 -0.15
C SER A 467 29.01 -5.18 -1.44
N VAL A 468 29.55 -3.97 -1.42
CA VAL A 468 29.62 -3.12 -2.60
C VAL A 468 30.46 -3.77 -3.71
N LEU A 469 29.88 -3.84 -4.91
CA LEU A 469 30.51 -4.38 -6.13
C LEU A 469 31.14 -3.25 -6.96
N GLU A 470 30.32 -2.36 -7.49
CA GLU A 470 30.72 -1.11 -8.15
C GLU A 470 29.76 0.01 -7.74
N SER A 471 30.29 1.21 -7.46
CA SER A 471 29.51 2.38 -7.00
C SER A 471 29.91 3.62 -7.81
N PRO A 472 28.95 4.41 -8.33
CA PRO A 472 29.23 5.68 -8.98
C PRO A 472 29.78 6.69 -7.95
N ARG A 473 30.86 7.38 -8.30
CA ARG A 473 31.66 8.17 -7.34
C ARG A 473 30.92 9.38 -6.81
N GLY A 474 30.70 9.42 -5.50
CA GLY A 474 30.04 10.54 -4.83
C GLY A 474 28.61 10.75 -5.31
N VAL A 475 27.85 9.65 -5.37
CA VAL A 475 26.39 9.60 -5.46
C VAL A 475 25.93 8.79 -4.26
N TRP A 476 24.87 9.22 -3.60
CA TRP A 476 24.19 8.40 -2.61
C TRP A 476 23.47 7.26 -3.34
N MET A 477 23.69 6.04 -2.87
CA MET A 477 23.18 4.81 -3.46
C MET A 477 22.35 4.10 -2.40
N GLN A 478 21.12 3.73 -2.73
CA GLN A 478 20.35 2.85 -1.87
C GLN A 478 20.83 1.40 -2.02
N ALA A 479 20.90 0.67 -0.91
CA ALA A 479 21.01 -0.78 -0.89
C ALA A 479 19.78 -1.37 -0.21
N GLU A 480 19.25 -2.47 -0.76
CA GLU A 480 18.15 -3.24 -0.20
C GLU A 480 18.60 -4.68 0.05
N ILE A 481 18.28 -5.23 1.22
CA ILE A 481 18.65 -6.61 1.61
C ILE A 481 17.49 -7.25 2.37
N THR A 482 16.92 -8.32 1.81
CA THR A 482 15.97 -9.19 2.50
C THR A 482 16.71 -10.34 3.20
N PHE A 483 16.44 -10.61 4.48
CA PHE A 483 16.98 -11.76 5.19
C PHE A 483 16.01 -12.34 6.25
N LYS A 484 16.06 -13.66 6.48
CA LYS A 484 15.38 -14.39 7.58
C LYS A 484 16.43 -15.24 8.30
N LYS A 485 16.44 -15.24 9.64
CA LYS A 485 17.39 -16.01 10.46
C LYS A 485 16.67 -16.69 11.63
N PRO A 486 17.05 -17.92 12.03
CA PRO A 486 16.29 -18.68 13.02
C PRO A 486 16.50 -18.22 14.47
N MET A 487 17.66 -17.62 14.77
CA MET A 487 17.99 -17.07 16.10
C MET A 487 18.00 -15.54 16.07
N SER A 488 18.02 -14.90 17.24
CA SER A 488 18.22 -13.46 17.36
C SER A 488 19.57 -13.03 16.77
N THR A 489 19.56 -11.94 16.00
CA THR A 489 20.76 -11.48 15.27
C THR A 489 20.90 -9.95 15.29
N LYS A 490 22.11 -9.47 15.00
CA LYS A 490 22.44 -8.06 14.81
C LYS A 490 22.97 -7.82 13.40
N VAL A 491 22.50 -6.74 12.78
CA VAL A 491 23.09 -6.20 11.55
C VAL A 491 24.36 -5.43 11.91
N VAL A 492 25.45 -5.67 11.17
CA VAL A 492 26.74 -5.00 11.39
C VAL A 492 27.26 -4.44 10.07
N PHE A 493 27.42 -3.12 10.01
CA PHE A 493 28.04 -2.42 8.89
C PHE A 493 29.54 -2.37 9.09
N MET A 494 30.28 -2.93 8.13
CA MET A 494 31.73 -3.07 8.20
C MET A 494 32.40 -2.31 7.06
N SER A 495 33.21 -1.31 7.41
CA SER A 495 34.07 -0.59 6.46
C SER A 495 35.49 -1.14 6.52
N LEU A 496 36.04 -1.53 5.36
CA LEU A 496 37.31 -2.22 5.22
C LEU A 496 38.28 -1.43 4.32
N CYS A 497 39.48 -1.14 4.82
CA CYS A 497 40.53 -0.43 4.07
C CYS A 497 41.82 -1.28 4.05
N LYS A 498 41.95 -2.09 2.98
CA LYS A 498 42.97 -3.15 2.80
C LYS A 498 44.37 -2.57 2.52
N SER A 499 44.46 -1.58 1.64
CA SER A 499 45.69 -0.85 1.31
C SER A 499 45.38 0.62 1.09
N PHE A 500 46.38 1.52 1.21
CA PHE A 500 46.20 2.97 1.03
C PHE A 500 45.46 3.36 -0.27
N TRP A 501 45.59 2.57 -1.34
CA TRP A 501 44.93 2.80 -2.63
C TRP A 501 43.45 2.34 -2.64
N ASP A 502 43.11 1.40 -1.77
CA ASP A 502 41.75 0.88 -1.53
C ASP A 502 41.04 1.61 -0.36
N CYS A 503 41.70 2.59 0.25
CA CYS A 503 41.17 3.38 1.36
C CYS A 503 40.41 4.63 0.84
N GLY A 504 39.13 4.43 0.51
CA GLY A 504 38.19 5.52 0.19
C GLY A 504 37.38 5.96 1.42
N LEU A 505 36.81 7.16 1.37
CA LEU A 505 35.80 7.57 2.33
C LEU A 505 34.51 6.80 2.04
N VAL A 506 33.94 6.20 3.07
CA VAL A 506 32.63 5.53 3.02
C VAL A 506 31.68 6.33 3.90
N ALA A 507 30.63 6.86 3.27
CA ALA A 507 29.50 7.49 3.95
C ALA A 507 28.34 6.49 4.05
N LEU A 508 27.61 6.53 5.16
CA LEU A 508 26.45 5.69 5.47
C LEU A 508 25.37 6.58 6.12
N ASP A 509 24.11 6.39 5.72
CA ASP A 509 22.97 7.21 6.11
C ASP A 509 21.64 6.45 6.03
N ASP A 510 20.58 7.03 6.60
CA ASP A 510 19.17 6.62 6.42
C ASP A 510 18.96 5.10 6.48
N ILE A 511 19.33 4.47 7.61
CA ILE A 511 19.13 3.03 7.83
C ILE A 511 17.68 2.78 8.22
N THR A 512 16.96 1.97 7.45
CA THR A 512 15.59 1.55 7.76
C THR A 512 15.50 0.03 7.88
N ILE A 513 14.92 -0.47 8.97
CA ILE A 513 14.65 -1.90 9.18
C ILE A 513 13.16 -2.13 9.36
N GLU A 514 12.56 -2.81 8.38
CA GLU A 514 11.13 -3.16 8.34
C GLU A 514 10.96 -4.68 8.41
N LEU A 515 9.78 -5.15 8.84
CA LEU A 515 9.42 -6.57 8.73
C LEU A 515 9.00 -6.90 7.30
N GLY A 516 9.48 -8.04 6.79
CA GLY A 516 9.15 -8.59 5.49
C GLY A 516 10.25 -8.50 4.45
N SER A 517 9.87 -8.51 3.17
CA SER A 517 10.81 -8.48 2.04
C SER A 517 10.92 -7.07 1.47
N CYS A 518 12.13 -6.62 1.11
CA CYS A 518 12.27 -5.36 0.38
C CYS A 518 11.61 -5.42 -1.00
N TRP A 519 11.53 -6.62 -1.58
CA TRP A 519 10.83 -6.90 -2.83
C TRP A 519 9.34 -7.12 -2.59
N PHE A 520 8.61 -6.04 -2.33
CA PHE A 520 7.17 -6.03 -2.53
C PHE A 520 6.87 -5.98 -4.03
N PRO A 521 6.05 -6.89 -4.58
CA PRO A 521 5.58 -6.73 -5.95
C PRO A 521 4.79 -5.42 -6.07
N LYS A 522 4.96 -4.72 -7.19
CA LYS A 522 4.35 -3.41 -7.50
C LYS A 522 2.82 -3.42 -7.67
N LYS A 523 2.11 -4.31 -6.94
CA LYS A 523 0.65 -4.36 -6.83
C LYS A 523 0.10 -3.35 -5.83
N LEU A 524 0.88 -2.95 -4.82
CA LEU A 524 0.53 -1.80 -3.98
C LEU A 524 0.59 -0.53 -4.85
N PRO A 525 -0.48 0.28 -4.88
CA PRO A 525 -0.50 1.52 -5.64
C PRO A 525 0.55 2.51 -5.09
N PRO A 526 1.13 3.38 -5.95
CA PRO A 526 2.10 4.36 -5.50
C PRO A 526 1.50 5.29 -4.45
N THR A 527 2.28 5.64 -3.42
CA THR A 527 1.90 6.52 -2.32
C THR A 527 1.28 7.81 -2.87
N PRO A 528 -0.05 8.01 -2.69
CA PRO A 528 -0.73 9.08 -3.40
C PRO A 528 -0.32 10.45 -2.86
N GLY A 529 -0.06 11.39 -3.77
CA GLY A 529 0.59 12.65 -3.42
C GLY A 529 2.13 12.59 -3.42
N GLU A 530 2.74 11.43 -3.65
CA GLU A 530 4.20 11.29 -3.83
C GLU A 530 4.60 11.03 -5.30
N CYS A 531 5.82 11.42 -5.67
CA CYS A 531 6.39 11.19 -6.99
C CYS A 531 7.92 11.20 -6.99
N THR A 532 8.49 10.00 -7.21
CA THR A 532 9.95 9.75 -7.35
C THR A 532 10.41 9.68 -8.81
N PHE A 533 9.51 9.95 -9.77
CA PHE A 533 9.72 9.84 -11.22
C PHE A 533 10.25 8.48 -11.77
N ASP A 534 10.42 7.46 -10.94
CA ASP A 534 11.05 6.19 -11.33
C ASP A 534 10.25 5.39 -12.34
N GLN A 535 8.92 5.42 -12.24
CA GLN A 535 8.02 4.68 -13.12
C GLN A 535 7.60 5.54 -14.32
N ASP A 536 7.03 6.71 -14.06
CA ASP A 536 6.51 7.67 -15.05
C ASP A 536 6.66 9.13 -14.57
N GLU A 537 5.86 10.06 -15.12
CA GLU A 537 5.80 11.47 -14.66
C GLU A 537 4.73 11.67 -13.56
N CYS A 538 4.19 10.58 -12.99
CA CYS A 538 3.08 10.58 -12.03
C CYS A 538 1.88 11.38 -12.57
N ALA A 539 1.30 12.27 -11.76
CA ALA A 539 0.26 13.21 -12.18
C ALA A 539 0.80 14.53 -12.77
N PHE A 540 2.11 14.67 -13.00
CA PHE A 540 2.69 15.93 -13.49
C PHE A 540 2.51 16.10 -15.01
N THR A 541 2.32 17.34 -15.41
CA THR A 541 2.06 17.73 -16.80
C THR A 541 2.86 18.97 -17.20
N GLN A 542 3.05 19.17 -18.51
CA GLN A 542 3.80 20.29 -19.07
C GLN A 542 3.03 20.88 -20.26
N GLU A 543 2.90 22.21 -20.33
CA GLU A 543 2.15 22.87 -21.42
C GLU A 543 2.77 22.61 -22.81
N ARG A 544 4.09 22.42 -22.88
CA ARG A 544 4.84 22.15 -24.11
C ARG A 544 5.99 21.19 -23.83
N ARG A 545 5.99 20.02 -24.47
CA ARG A 545 7.15 19.12 -24.54
C ARG A 545 8.05 19.55 -25.71
N ASN A 546 9.22 20.11 -25.42
CA ASN A 546 10.21 20.50 -26.43
C ASN A 546 11.62 20.46 -25.81
N ARG A 547 12.68 20.80 -26.56
CA ARG A 547 14.06 20.72 -26.02
C ARG A 547 14.30 21.61 -24.79
N SER A 548 13.50 22.66 -24.61
CA SER A 548 13.57 23.63 -23.52
C SER A 548 12.50 23.42 -22.42
N SER A 549 11.85 22.24 -22.37
CA SER A 549 10.94 21.86 -21.29
C SER A 549 11.67 21.09 -20.18
N TRP A 550 10.95 20.60 -19.16
CA TRP A 550 11.49 19.60 -18.25
C TRP A 550 11.58 18.24 -18.95
N HIS A 551 12.60 17.47 -18.60
CA HIS A 551 12.89 16.13 -19.13
C HIS A 551 13.10 15.17 -17.97
N ARG A 552 12.63 13.93 -18.13
CA ARG A 552 12.90 12.83 -17.19
C ARG A 552 14.24 12.18 -17.55
N ARG A 553 15.11 11.90 -16.56
CA ARG A 553 16.48 11.41 -16.79
C ARG A 553 16.98 10.47 -15.71
N ARG A 554 17.83 9.53 -16.14
CA ARG A 554 18.65 8.64 -15.30
C ARG A 554 20.12 8.98 -15.49
N GLY A 555 20.89 8.97 -14.40
CA GLY A 555 22.34 9.25 -14.42
C GLY A 555 22.71 10.72 -14.68
N GLU A 556 24.00 11.00 -14.88
CA GLU A 556 24.55 12.36 -15.01
C GLU A 556 23.92 13.16 -16.17
N THR A 557 23.76 14.49 -16.03
CA THR A 557 23.35 15.37 -17.14
C THR A 557 24.46 15.47 -18.22
N PRO A 558 24.14 15.83 -19.48
CA PRO A 558 25.09 15.77 -20.58
C PRO A 558 25.99 17.03 -20.65
N THR A 559 25.61 18.11 -19.97
CA THR A 559 26.45 19.29 -19.81
C THR A 559 27.35 19.10 -18.59
N SER A 560 28.67 19.12 -18.76
CA SER A 560 29.59 18.88 -17.63
C SER A 560 29.63 20.06 -16.64
N TYR A 561 29.88 19.75 -15.37
CA TYR A 561 29.94 20.71 -14.24
C TYR A 561 28.60 21.42 -13.94
N THR A 562 27.50 20.69 -14.05
CA THR A 562 26.12 21.10 -13.73
C THR A 562 25.28 19.83 -13.54
N GLY A 563 24.11 19.96 -12.92
CA GLY A 563 23.15 18.86 -12.72
C GLY A 563 23.61 17.76 -11.76
N PRO A 564 22.67 16.87 -11.36
CA PRO A 564 22.97 15.75 -10.48
C PRO A 564 23.60 14.59 -11.26
N LYS A 565 24.24 13.66 -10.52
CA LYS A 565 24.84 12.45 -11.09
C LYS A 565 23.90 11.24 -11.14
N GLY A 566 22.85 11.28 -10.33
CA GLY A 566 21.79 10.30 -10.19
C GLY A 566 20.57 11.00 -9.60
N ASP A 567 19.44 10.32 -9.57
CA ASP A 567 18.26 10.66 -8.77
C ASP A 567 18.61 10.78 -7.28
N HIS A 568 17.64 11.25 -6.50
CA HIS A 568 17.71 11.24 -5.05
C HIS A 568 17.31 9.85 -4.51
N THR A 569 16.18 9.32 -4.98
CA THR A 569 15.49 8.14 -4.44
C THR A 569 16.37 6.89 -4.28
N THR A 570 17.25 6.60 -5.24
CA THR A 570 18.07 5.37 -5.26
C THR A 570 19.51 5.57 -5.71
N GLY A 571 19.80 6.67 -6.41
CA GLY A 571 21.07 6.97 -7.06
C GLY A 571 21.22 6.42 -8.50
N VAL A 572 20.32 5.53 -8.94
CA VAL A 572 20.27 4.95 -10.31
C VAL A 572 18.88 4.96 -10.97
N GLY A 573 17.89 5.58 -10.32
CA GLY A 573 16.51 5.76 -10.73
C GLY A 573 16.30 6.85 -11.78
N TYR A 574 15.24 7.65 -11.65
CA TYR A 574 14.93 8.76 -12.54
C TYR A 574 14.57 10.04 -11.77
N TYR A 575 14.96 11.20 -12.30
CA TYR A 575 14.59 12.51 -11.78
C TYR A 575 14.10 13.43 -12.92
N MET A 576 13.51 14.59 -12.58
CA MET A 576 13.11 15.62 -13.55
C MET A 576 14.11 16.78 -13.58
N TYR A 577 14.56 17.21 -14.76
CA TYR A 577 15.49 18.34 -14.91
C TYR A 577 15.23 19.20 -16.15
N ILE A 578 15.76 20.42 -16.16
CA ILE A 578 15.93 21.22 -17.38
C ILE A 578 17.35 21.10 -17.92
N GLU A 579 17.48 20.97 -19.24
CA GLU A 579 18.76 21.00 -19.95
C GLU A 579 19.09 22.44 -20.37
N ALA A 580 20.00 23.09 -19.66
CA ALA A 580 20.31 24.50 -19.87
C ALA A 580 21.03 24.77 -21.19
N SER A 581 21.73 23.80 -21.79
CA SER A 581 22.30 23.96 -23.13
C SER A 581 21.23 24.10 -24.23
N HIS A 582 20.01 23.61 -23.98
CA HIS A 582 18.85 23.72 -24.88
C HIS A 582 17.95 24.94 -24.59
N MET A 583 18.30 25.78 -23.62
CA MET A 583 17.54 26.97 -23.24
C MET A 583 18.29 28.25 -23.58
N VAL A 584 17.57 29.31 -23.96
CA VAL A 584 18.10 30.68 -24.07
C VAL A 584 18.15 31.33 -22.67
N TYR A 585 19.07 32.26 -22.45
CA TYR A 585 19.13 33.03 -21.19
C TYR A 585 17.75 33.61 -20.81
N GLY A 586 17.30 33.33 -19.58
CA GLY A 586 16.03 33.79 -19.06
C GLY A 586 14.78 33.07 -19.61
N GLN A 587 14.94 32.08 -20.47
CA GLN A 587 13.85 31.18 -20.85
C GLN A 587 13.40 30.35 -19.64
N LYS A 588 12.10 30.04 -19.59
CA LYS A 588 11.43 29.33 -18.49
C LYS A 588 10.84 28.00 -18.98
N ALA A 589 10.83 27.00 -18.10
CA ALA A 589 10.10 25.75 -18.24
C ALA A 589 9.17 25.57 -17.03
N HIS A 590 7.97 25.02 -17.26
CA HIS A 590 6.96 24.79 -16.23
C HIS A 590 6.59 23.31 -16.15
N LEU A 591 6.67 22.75 -14.95
CA LEU A 591 6.10 21.45 -14.60
C LEU A 591 4.94 21.70 -13.63
N LEU A 592 3.74 21.24 -13.98
CA LEU A 592 2.51 21.47 -13.24
C LEU A 592 2.07 20.17 -12.58
N SER A 593 1.71 20.20 -11.31
CA SER A 593 1.07 19.07 -10.63
C SER A 593 -0.28 18.73 -11.28
N GLY A 594 -0.78 17.53 -10.97
CA GLY A 594 -2.20 17.23 -11.12
C GLY A 594 -3.07 18.24 -10.34
N PRO A 595 -4.37 18.36 -10.68
CA PRO A 595 -5.28 19.22 -9.94
C PRO A 595 -5.48 18.69 -8.51
N LEU A 596 -5.04 19.47 -7.53
CA LEU A 596 -5.16 19.20 -6.10
C LEU A 596 -6.48 19.78 -5.58
N ARG A 597 -7.19 19.01 -4.74
CA ARG A 597 -8.47 19.41 -4.13
C ARG A 597 -8.28 20.63 -3.21
N GLY A 598 -9.30 21.49 -3.16
CA GLY A 598 -9.34 22.59 -2.21
C GLY A 598 -9.65 22.09 -0.80
N VAL A 599 -8.82 22.46 0.18
CA VAL A 599 -8.92 22.02 1.57
C VAL A 599 -8.61 23.17 2.52
N THR A 600 -9.31 23.21 3.66
CA THR A 600 -9.03 24.12 4.78
C THR A 600 -7.89 23.57 5.63
N GLY A 601 -6.81 24.33 5.76
CA GLY A 601 -5.66 23.94 6.58
C GLY A 601 -4.34 24.42 6.00
N LYS A 602 -3.26 24.00 6.63
CA LYS A 602 -1.91 24.07 6.07
C LYS A 602 -1.59 22.73 5.40
N HIS A 603 -0.80 22.80 4.34
CA HIS A 603 -0.17 21.66 3.72
C HIS A 603 1.33 21.92 3.61
N CYS A 604 2.13 20.87 3.77
CA CYS A 604 3.55 20.90 3.44
C CYS A 604 3.78 20.22 2.09
N LEU A 605 4.36 20.97 1.15
CA LEU A 605 5.00 20.40 -0.02
C LEU A 605 6.47 20.16 0.33
N THR A 606 6.90 18.91 0.25
CA THR A 606 8.32 18.53 0.36
C THR A 606 8.83 18.05 -0.99
N PHE A 607 10.07 18.37 -1.34
CA PHE A 607 10.74 17.88 -2.55
C PHE A 607 12.25 18.07 -2.44
N PHE A 608 13.01 17.31 -3.21
CA PHE A 608 14.46 17.50 -3.33
C PHE A 608 14.77 18.29 -4.60
N TYR A 609 15.79 19.15 -4.55
CA TYR A 609 16.25 19.94 -5.69
C TYR A 609 17.77 19.94 -5.83
N HIS A 610 18.24 20.03 -7.07
CA HIS A 610 19.65 20.13 -7.42
C HIS A 610 19.90 21.39 -8.26
N MET A 611 20.86 22.20 -7.84
CA MET A 611 21.22 23.47 -8.50
C MET A 611 22.74 23.68 -8.40
N TYR A 612 23.47 23.27 -9.44
CA TYR A 612 24.93 23.32 -9.50
C TYR A 612 25.41 23.87 -10.87
N GLY A 613 26.57 24.52 -10.89
CA GLY A 613 27.18 25.09 -12.09
C GLY A 613 27.22 26.62 -12.08
N ALA A 614 28.41 27.19 -12.23
CA ALA A 614 28.64 28.63 -12.21
C ALA A 614 27.70 29.38 -13.19
N GLY A 615 26.83 30.23 -12.62
CA GLY A 615 25.81 30.97 -13.38
C GLY A 615 24.47 30.26 -13.53
N THR A 616 24.13 29.31 -12.64
CA THR A 616 22.77 28.73 -12.50
C THR A 616 21.70 29.83 -12.40
N GLY A 617 20.52 29.54 -12.93
CA GLY A 617 19.39 30.47 -12.95
C GLY A 617 18.55 30.46 -11.68
N LEU A 618 17.26 30.14 -11.83
CA LEU A 618 16.26 30.28 -10.79
C LEU A 618 15.32 29.07 -10.78
N LEU A 619 15.07 28.52 -9.59
CA LEU A 619 13.94 27.62 -9.35
C LEU A 619 12.89 28.38 -8.52
N SER A 620 11.63 28.29 -8.90
CA SER A 620 10.51 28.92 -8.20
C SER A 620 9.31 27.99 -8.16
N VAL A 621 8.63 27.93 -7.01
CA VAL A 621 7.40 27.18 -6.82
C VAL A 621 6.25 28.17 -6.72
N TYR A 622 5.21 28.00 -7.53
CA TYR A 622 4.01 28.82 -7.51
C TYR A 622 2.75 28.00 -7.24
N LEU A 623 1.81 28.59 -6.51
CA LEU A 623 0.45 28.08 -6.30
C LEU A 623 -0.50 28.75 -7.30
N LYS A 624 -1.08 27.96 -8.21
CA LYS A 624 -2.10 28.40 -9.17
C LYS A 624 -3.48 27.90 -8.72
N LYS A 625 -4.28 28.80 -8.15
CA LYS A 625 -5.67 28.50 -7.74
C LYS A 625 -6.61 28.54 -8.94
N GLU A 626 -7.64 27.70 -8.95
CA GLU A 626 -8.66 27.68 -9.99
C GLU A 626 -9.32 29.06 -10.17
N GLY A 627 -9.61 29.42 -11.42
CA GLY A 627 -10.16 30.72 -11.79
C GLY A 627 -9.17 31.90 -11.73
N ASN A 628 -7.93 31.69 -11.26
CA ASN A 628 -6.88 32.73 -11.24
C ASN A 628 -5.78 32.44 -12.27
N SER A 629 -5.52 33.39 -13.16
CA SER A 629 -4.46 33.31 -14.17
C SER A 629 -3.05 33.65 -13.65
N LYS A 630 -2.93 34.27 -12.47
CA LYS A 630 -1.65 34.57 -11.81
C LYS A 630 -1.41 33.63 -10.64
N GLY A 631 -0.40 32.76 -10.76
CA GLY A 631 0.10 31.97 -9.63
C GLY A 631 0.79 32.85 -8.58
N SER A 632 0.58 32.55 -7.30
CA SER A 632 1.29 33.19 -6.18
C SER A 632 2.61 32.46 -5.91
N LEU A 633 3.71 33.20 -5.77
CA LEU A 633 5.02 32.62 -5.43
C LEU A 633 4.98 32.07 -4.00
N LEU A 634 5.33 30.79 -3.83
CA LEU A 634 5.49 30.15 -2.52
C LEU A 634 6.96 30.12 -2.10
N TRP A 635 7.84 29.65 -3.00
CA TRP A 635 9.25 29.40 -2.69
C TRP A 635 10.15 29.73 -3.87
N ARG A 636 11.41 30.06 -3.60
CA ARG A 636 12.41 30.41 -4.62
C ARG A 636 13.85 30.17 -4.15
N ARG A 637 14.69 29.69 -5.06
CA ARG A 637 16.17 29.68 -4.93
C ARG A 637 16.81 30.19 -6.22
N LYS A 638 18.01 30.78 -6.09
CA LYS A 638 18.72 31.48 -7.18
C LYS A 638 20.20 31.19 -7.13
N GLY A 639 20.80 30.93 -8.30
CA GLY A 639 22.23 30.68 -8.42
C GLY A 639 22.61 29.26 -8.05
N GLU A 640 23.91 29.02 -7.99
CA GLU A 640 24.53 27.76 -7.59
C GLU A 640 24.25 27.53 -6.08
N GLN A 641 23.85 26.32 -5.67
CA GLN A 641 23.38 26.01 -4.31
C GLN A 641 24.19 24.88 -3.64
N SER A 642 24.28 23.72 -4.29
CA SER A 642 25.05 22.56 -3.79
C SER A 642 25.30 21.54 -4.92
N ILE A 643 26.35 20.72 -4.77
CA ILE A 643 26.55 19.50 -5.58
C ILE A 643 25.68 18.32 -5.12
N SER A 644 25.10 18.37 -3.92
CA SER A 644 24.11 17.41 -3.44
C SER A 644 22.70 17.88 -3.76
N TRP A 645 21.77 16.91 -3.78
CA TRP A 645 20.36 17.17 -3.58
C TRP A 645 20.14 17.90 -2.24
N LEU A 646 19.18 18.82 -2.22
CA LEU A 646 18.79 19.58 -1.03
C LEU A 646 17.28 19.44 -0.84
N ARG A 647 16.84 19.18 0.39
CA ARG A 647 15.42 19.15 0.74
C ARG A 647 14.83 20.57 0.78
N ALA A 648 13.63 20.72 0.26
CA ALA A 648 12.83 21.93 0.35
C ALA A 648 11.51 21.63 1.08
N LEU A 649 11.19 22.43 2.09
CA LEU A 649 9.90 22.46 2.76
C LEU A 649 9.17 23.73 2.32
N VAL A 650 7.94 23.58 1.84
CA VAL A 650 7.12 24.69 1.30
C VAL A 650 5.70 24.60 1.87
N GLU A 651 5.42 25.43 2.86
CA GLU A 651 4.08 25.55 3.44
C GLU A 651 3.16 26.33 2.49
N TYR A 652 1.93 25.85 2.32
CA TYR A 652 0.89 26.56 1.58
C TYR A 652 -0.52 26.20 2.07
N SER A 653 -1.52 27.00 1.65
CA SER A 653 -2.93 26.75 1.93
C SER A 653 -3.84 27.14 0.76
N SER A 654 -4.85 26.30 0.47
CA SER A 654 -5.80 26.57 -0.61
C SER A 654 -7.12 25.82 -0.44
N GLU A 655 -8.15 26.55 -0.01
CA GLU A 655 -9.56 26.10 0.03
C GLU A 655 -10.18 25.87 -1.37
N ARG A 656 -9.48 26.26 -2.44
CA ARG A 656 -9.92 26.04 -3.83
C ARG A 656 -9.05 25.00 -4.51
N GLN A 657 -9.61 24.31 -5.51
CA GLN A 657 -8.83 23.46 -6.40
C GLN A 657 -7.63 24.26 -6.95
N HIS A 658 -6.47 23.63 -7.00
CA HIS A 658 -5.23 24.32 -7.31
C HIS A 658 -4.20 23.38 -7.95
N GLN A 659 -3.13 23.96 -8.49
CA GLN A 659 -1.96 23.25 -8.96
C GLN A 659 -0.71 23.91 -8.38
N ILE A 660 0.30 23.10 -8.11
CA ILE A 660 1.67 23.57 -7.86
C ILE A 660 2.43 23.59 -9.18
N ILE A 661 3.19 24.66 -9.41
CA ILE A 661 4.00 24.86 -10.61
C ILE A 661 5.46 25.04 -10.22
N PHE A 662 6.31 24.12 -10.69
CA PHE A 662 7.76 24.24 -10.66
C PHE A 662 8.23 24.99 -11.91
N GLU A 663 8.68 26.22 -11.72
CA GLU A 663 9.29 27.05 -12.74
C GLU A 663 10.81 27.03 -12.61
N ALA A 664 11.49 26.43 -13.58
CA ALA A 664 12.93 26.58 -13.75
C ALA A 664 13.20 27.60 -14.85
N MET A 665 14.10 28.55 -14.58
CA MET A 665 14.53 29.60 -15.51
C MET A 665 16.03 29.51 -15.73
N ARG A 666 16.49 29.46 -16.98
CA ARG A 666 17.91 29.34 -17.30
C ARG A 666 18.69 30.59 -16.90
N GLY A 667 19.79 30.38 -16.19
CA GLY A 667 20.78 31.41 -15.88
C GLY A 667 21.67 31.80 -17.06
N VAL A 668 22.66 32.65 -16.78
CA VAL A 668 23.57 33.19 -17.82
C VAL A 668 24.39 32.09 -18.48
N SER A 669 24.74 31.04 -17.73
CA SER A 669 25.58 29.94 -18.18
C SER A 669 24.78 28.80 -18.82
N ILE A 670 25.44 27.98 -19.64
CA ILE A 670 24.91 26.66 -20.03
C ILE A 670 25.04 25.65 -18.88
N ARG A 671 25.90 25.92 -17.88
CA ARG A 671 25.99 25.16 -16.62
C ARG A 671 24.91 25.66 -15.66
N SER A 672 23.66 25.44 -16.03
CA SER A 672 22.49 25.96 -15.33
C SER A 672 21.36 24.93 -15.30
N ASP A 673 21.69 23.65 -15.35
CA ASP A 673 20.70 22.60 -15.18
C ASP A 673 20.13 22.71 -13.76
N ILE A 674 18.84 22.48 -13.65
CA ILE A 674 18.11 22.48 -12.39
C ILE A 674 17.29 21.21 -12.41
N ALA A 675 17.43 20.39 -11.37
CA ALA A 675 16.67 19.16 -11.21
C ALA A 675 15.80 19.20 -9.95
N ILE A 676 14.73 18.41 -9.96
CA ILE A 676 13.85 18.13 -8.83
C ILE A 676 13.53 16.65 -8.78
N ASP A 677 13.27 16.16 -7.57
CA ASP A 677 12.98 14.77 -7.29
C ASP A 677 12.16 14.60 -6.00
N ASP A 678 11.67 13.38 -5.74
CA ASP A 678 10.99 12.97 -4.50
C ASP A 678 9.96 13.99 -3.99
N ILE A 679 9.02 14.37 -4.86
CA ILE A 679 7.99 15.35 -4.53
C ILE A 679 6.90 14.69 -3.70
N LYS A 680 6.58 15.24 -2.53
CA LYS A 680 5.50 14.76 -1.64
C LYS A 680 4.57 15.91 -1.24
N PHE A 681 3.26 15.66 -1.29
CA PHE A 681 2.23 16.53 -0.74
C PHE A 681 1.72 15.93 0.58
N GLN A 682 1.74 16.70 1.66
CA GLN A 682 1.39 16.23 3.00
C GLN A 682 0.45 17.24 3.69
N ALA A 683 -0.56 16.77 4.42
CA ALA A 683 -1.39 17.62 5.26
C ALA A 683 -0.64 18.00 6.56
N GLY A 684 -0.84 19.22 7.05
CA GLY A 684 -0.15 19.75 8.23
C GLY A 684 0.74 20.96 7.94
N SER A 685 1.29 21.56 9.01
CA SER A 685 2.31 22.60 8.93
C SER A 685 3.64 21.99 8.49
N CYS A 686 4.49 22.72 7.76
CA CYS A 686 5.85 22.21 7.52
C CYS A 686 6.69 22.14 8.81
N ALA A 687 6.36 22.96 9.82
CA ALA A 687 6.99 22.87 11.13
C ALA A 687 6.66 21.52 11.82
N ASP A 688 5.44 21.02 11.68
CA ASP A 688 5.05 19.70 12.22
C ASP A 688 5.83 18.57 11.52
N MET A 689 6.35 18.80 10.30
CA MET A 689 7.17 17.84 9.55
C MET A 689 8.67 17.95 9.85
N GLU A 690 9.13 19.08 10.40
CA GLU A 690 10.39 19.15 11.13
C GLU A 690 10.23 18.50 12.51
N ASP A 691 9.05 18.64 13.14
CA ASP A 691 8.75 18.11 14.47
C ASP A 691 8.35 16.62 14.45
N VAL A 692 7.93 16.00 13.33
CA VAL A 692 7.79 14.52 13.26
C VAL A 692 9.16 13.83 13.30
N THR A 693 10.22 14.48 12.82
CA THR A 693 11.61 14.08 13.10
C THR A 693 12.06 14.36 14.55
N GLN A 694 11.31 15.15 15.34
CA GLN A 694 11.60 15.46 16.74
C GLN A 694 10.61 14.83 17.75
N GLN A 695 9.45 14.32 17.31
CA GLN A 695 8.47 13.64 18.18
C GLN A 695 8.81 12.15 18.36
N SER A 696 9.87 11.68 17.68
CA SER A 696 10.62 10.48 18.06
C SER A 696 11.50 10.72 19.31
N SER A 697 11.86 11.97 19.63
CA SER A 697 12.64 12.32 20.82
C SER A 697 11.76 12.88 21.93
N GLY A 698 11.64 12.11 23.01
CA GLY A 698 10.89 12.51 24.20
C GLY A 698 11.51 13.73 24.87
N TYR A 699 10.71 14.79 25.06
CA TYR A 699 11.09 16.06 25.64
C TYR A 699 11.90 15.95 26.96
N SER A 700 13.03 16.65 27.00
CA SER A 700 13.30 17.59 28.09
C SER A 700 14.27 18.67 27.60
N GLU A 701 13.86 19.93 27.68
CA GLU A 701 14.81 21.03 27.72
C GLU A 701 15.69 20.85 28.97
N ASP A 702 17.02 20.73 28.83
CA ASP A 702 17.97 21.55 29.59
C ASP A 702 19.45 21.29 29.21
N LEU A 703 20.28 22.33 29.44
CA LEU A 703 21.74 22.31 29.64
C LEU A 703 22.73 22.16 28.44
N ASN A 704 23.11 23.34 27.95
CA ASN A 704 24.49 23.84 27.80
C ASN A 704 25.39 23.41 26.63
N GLU A 705 25.69 24.44 25.84
CA GLU A 705 26.95 24.68 25.10
C GLU A 705 28.23 24.20 25.80
N VAL A 706 29.15 23.58 25.05
CA VAL A 706 30.60 23.91 25.08
C VAL A 706 31.18 23.74 23.67
N GLU A 707 31.80 24.80 23.14
CA GLU A 707 32.66 24.72 21.94
C GLU A 707 34.02 24.07 22.25
N TYR A 708 34.55 23.23 21.35
CA TYR A 708 36.00 23.09 21.08
C TYR A 708 36.26 22.62 19.63
#